data_AF-A0A7C1RT24-F1
#
_entry.id   AF-A0A7C1RT24-F1
#
_cell.length_a   1.000
_cell.length_b   1.000
_cell.length_c   1.000
_cell.angle_alpha   90.00
_cell.angle_beta   90.00
_cell.angle_gamma   90.00
#
_symmetry.space_group_name_H-M   'P 1'
#
loop_
_entity.id
_entity.type
_entity.pdbx_description
1 polymer ?
#
loop_
_entity_poly.entity_id
_entity_poly.type
_entity_poly.pdbx_seq_one_letter_code
_entity_poly.pdbx_strand_id
1 'polypeptide(L)'
;SKLPDDIELGLSRANQCVSNDDFSDYASDHPYGGMPLAVTGLTDDEYATLTGWLNQGGAISPLKTDVSDVAQNHIQRWETWLNQGDQRRQLVSRWIYEHLYLAHLYFEDRGADTRFFEIVRSHTPPGTAIDIIATRRPNDDPQGPLYYRLRPVAGSIVHKRHITFAFGDKPFERTRELFETGDWQVETAPDYSRDSRANPFVTFAAIPAKARYQFMLDNAEYFTRTFIRGPVCRGQIATDVIRDQFWVTYHDPEDDLYVTSADYREKVTPLLALPGQDGDLLDLGDNWRNYKDKRNRYHEIRNKAYAEAYPKGASLDQIWDGDGNNTNALLTVFRHHDNASVQRGLIGQVPLTSWWMDYPLFERTYYELVVNFDVFGSVAHQAQTRLYFDLIRNGGEQDYLRLVPPGERNRVLQQWYQGAGKLKLDYSYTSMDDTTSSQVPFATSAFNEELGARLLLKFRELNAEHDDPINRCGGSDCGRKDQPDWIRDADQVLSELAATRAEFLPAIRYLPDVTFLRVYNEEGERTVYTVIRDRAHSSVAFLLGESLRYQPENDKLTIYPGIIGSYPNFMFDIPASQLGLFKDRLKALKMEEQPAFDQLVSVWGVRRTHRRFWEILQDITAWQLEHQPLQAGIFDINRYNNL
;
A
#
# COMPACT_ATOMS: atom_id res chain seq x y z
N SER A 1 19.31 7.83 25.77
CA SER A 1 18.99 6.70 26.68
C SER A 1 17.72 5.99 26.22
N LYS A 2 17.43 4.78 26.70
CA LYS A 2 16.08 4.22 26.60
C LYS A 2 15.11 5.04 27.44
N LEU A 3 13.84 5.06 27.03
CA LEU A 3 12.75 5.45 27.90
C LEU A 3 12.55 4.39 28.99
N PRO A 4 12.06 4.79 30.17
CA PRO A 4 11.53 3.88 31.18
C PRO A 4 10.40 2.97 30.64
N ASP A 5 10.31 1.74 31.16
CA ASP A 5 9.33 0.74 30.72
C ASP A 5 7.88 1.05 31.17
N ASP A 6 7.70 1.93 32.15
CA ASP A 6 6.40 2.36 32.69
C ASP A 6 5.71 3.44 31.83
N ILE A 7 6.40 4.00 30.84
CA ILE A 7 5.79 4.92 29.88
C ILE A 7 5.06 4.12 28.80
N GLU A 8 3.73 4.08 28.89
CA GLU A 8 2.89 3.43 27.89
C GLU A 8 2.93 4.18 26.54
N LEU A 9 3.25 3.45 25.47
CA LEU A 9 3.30 3.92 24.09
C LEU A 9 2.56 2.96 23.15
N GLY A 10 2.42 3.37 21.88
CA GLY A 10 1.88 2.52 20.82
C GLY A 10 0.36 2.56 20.68
N LEU A 11 -0.16 1.64 19.87
CA LEU A 11 -1.57 1.66 19.42
C LEU A 11 -2.58 1.29 20.51
N SER A 12 -2.15 0.58 21.56
CA SER A 12 -3.01 0.13 22.66
C SER A 12 -3.13 1.16 23.78
N ARG A 13 -2.33 2.23 23.77
CA ARG A 13 -2.40 3.30 24.77
C ARG A 13 -3.79 3.95 24.74
N ALA A 14 -4.45 3.96 25.89
CA ALA A 14 -5.70 4.71 26.06
C ALA A 14 -5.37 6.22 26.08
N ASN A 15 -5.79 6.93 25.06
CA ASN A 15 -5.65 8.39 25.00
C ASN A 15 -6.90 9.03 25.62
N GLN A 16 -6.72 9.97 26.55
CA GLN A 16 -7.80 10.66 27.23
C GLN A 16 -7.62 12.18 27.17
N CYS A 17 -8.73 12.91 27.06
CA CYS A 17 -8.77 14.37 27.18
C CYS A 17 -9.44 14.68 28.52
N VAL A 18 -8.64 15.03 29.52
CA VAL A 18 -9.10 15.28 30.88
C VAL A 18 -9.68 16.69 30.99
N SER A 19 -10.69 16.87 31.84
CA SER A 19 -11.27 18.18 32.11
C SER A 19 -10.24 19.12 32.77
N ASN A 20 -10.47 20.43 32.72
CA ASN A 20 -9.57 21.38 33.40
C ASN A 20 -9.56 21.17 34.92
N ASP A 21 -10.69 20.76 35.52
CA ASP A 21 -10.81 20.57 36.96
C ASP A 21 -10.02 19.34 37.44
N ASP A 22 -9.96 18.28 36.61
CA ASP A 22 -9.29 17.02 36.93
C ASP A 22 -7.82 16.98 36.42
N PHE A 23 -7.37 18.02 35.71
CA PHE A 23 -6.05 18.02 35.06
C PHE A 23 -4.89 17.94 36.06
N SER A 24 -5.01 18.60 37.22
CA SER A 24 -3.96 18.57 38.25
C SER A 24 -3.73 17.16 38.78
N ASP A 25 -4.81 16.41 39.02
CA ASP A 25 -4.74 15.03 39.48
C ASP A 25 -4.17 14.14 38.37
N TYR A 26 -4.64 14.31 37.13
CA TYR A 26 -4.10 13.60 35.97
C TYR A 26 -2.58 13.83 35.80
N ALA A 27 -2.11 15.08 35.89
CA ALA A 27 -0.70 15.43 35.75
C ALA A 27 0.15 14.86 36.90
N SER A 28 -0.40 14.80 38.12
CA SER A 28 0.23 14.13 39.26
C SER A 28 0.36 12.62 39.06
N ASP A 29 -0.69 11.98 38.53
CA ASP A 29 -0.71 10.54 38.26
C ASP A 29 0.14 10.15 37.04
N HIS A 30 0.37 11.08 36.11
CA HIS A 30 1.11 10.85 34.86
C HIS A 30 2.26 11.87 34.69
N PRO A 31 3.27 11.89 35.58
CA PRO A 31 4.31 12.91 35.60
C PRO A 31 5.19 12.94 34.34
N TYR A 32 5.23 11.85 33.58
CA TYR A 32 5.96 11.74 32.30
C TYR A 32 5.05 11.85 31.06
N GLY A 33 3.78 12.20 31.24
CA GLY A 33 2.76 12.29 30.19
C GLY A 33 2.77 13.60 29.39
N GLY A 34 3.71 14.51 29.65
CA GLY A 34 3.81 15.81 28.99
C GLY A 34 4.12 15.71 27.49
N MET A 35 3.71 16.72 26.72
CA MET A 35 3.96 16.79 25.28
C MET A 35 5.23 17.62 24.98
N PRO A 36 6.05 17.25 23.97
CA PRO A 36 5.92 16.05 23.14
C PRO A 36 6.17 14.75 23.92
N LEU A 37 5.21 13.81 23.86
CA LEU A 37 5.23 12.61 24.70
C LEU A 37 6.40 11.70 24.36
N ALA A 38 7.20 11.39 25.39
CA ALA A 38 8.23 10.37 25.35
C ALA A 38 9.22 10.54 24.18
N VAL A 39 9.57 11.79 23.87
CA VAL A 39 10.61 12.17 22.92
C VAL A 39 11.35 13.40 23.45
N THR A 40 12.45 13.79 22.80
CA THR A 40 13.18 15.01 23.17
C THR A 40 12.24 16.22 23.22
N GLY A 41 12.28 16.93 24.35
CA GLY A 41 11.43 18.08 24.62
C GLY A 41 11.72 19.27 23.70
N LEU A 42 10.83 20.26 23.77
CA LEU A 42 11.00 21.52 23.08
C LEU A 42 12.23 22.26 23.60
N THR A 43 12.89 23.01 22.73
CA THR A 43 13.84 24.05 23.12
C THR A 43 13.11 25.18 23.88
N ASP A 44 13.86 25.99 24.64
CA ASP A 44 13.28 27.12 25.38
C ASP A 44 12.53 28.09 24.46
N ASP A 45 13.06 28.32 23.25
CA ASP A 45 12.44 29.19 22.24
C ASP A 45 11.15 28.60 21.67
N GLU A 46 11.13 27.30 21.37
CA GLU A 46 9.92 26.59 20.92
C GLU A 46 8.85 26.57 22.01
N TYR A 47 9.24 26.31 23.26
CA TYR A 47 8.34 26.33 24.41
C TYR A 47 7.76 27.73 24.65
N ALA A 48 8.59 28.77 24.60
CA ALA A 48 8.15 30.15 24.72
C ALA A 48 7.20 30.55 23.58
N THR A 49 7.47 30.10 22.36
CA THR A 49 6.60 30.31 21.19
C THR A 49 5.24 29.66 21.39
N LEU A 50 5.20 28.37 21.76
CA LEU A 50 3.96 27.64 21.97
C LEU A 50 3.14 28.22 23.13
N THR A 51 3.78 28.51 24.25
CA THR A 51 3.14 29.08 25.44
C THR A 51 2.63 30.50 25.16
N GLY A 52 3.41 31.31 24.43
CA GLY A 52 3.01 32.63 23.98
C GLY A 52 1.78 32.59 23.08
N TRP A 53 1.71 31.63 22.15
CA TRP A 53 0.55 31.41 21.29
C TRP A 53 -0.70 31.00 22.09
N LEU A 54 -0.57 30.06 23.03
CA LEU A 54 -1.67 29.63 23.90
C LEU A 54 -2.17 30.78 24.79
N ASN A 55 -1.28 31.59 25.37
CA ASN A 55 -1.64 32.75 26.19
C ASN A 55 -2.34 33.85 25.38
N GLN A 56 -2.12 33.91 24.07
CA GLN A 56 -2.84 34.80 23.14
C GLN A 56 -4.20 34.21 22.70
N GLY A 57 -4.66 33.13 23.35
CA GLY A 57 -5.94 32.48 23.08
C GLY A 57 -5.85 31.34 22.07
N GLY A 58 -4.66 30.90 21.68
CA GLY A 58 -4.47 29.77 20.76
C GLY A 58 -5.13 29.97 19.39
N ALA A 59 -5.18 31.23 18.92
CA ALA A 59 -5.84 31.56 17.68
C ALA A 59 -5.21 30.81 16.51
N ILE A 60 -6.03 30.05 15.77
CA ILE A 60 -5.61 29.34 14.57
C ILE A 60 -5.90 30.24 13.38
N SER A 61 -4.87 30.58 12.60
CA SER A 61 -5.07 31.26 11.32
C SER A 61 -5.99 30.41 10.42
N PRO A 62 -6.94 31.00 9.70
CA PRO A 62 -7.73 30.27 8.73
C PRO A 62 -6.80 29.47 7.81
N LEU A 63 -7.15 28.21 7.59
CA LEU A 63 -6.43 27.39 6.63
C LEU A 63 -6.39 28.13 5.29
N LYS A 64 -5.21 28.30 4.70
CA LYS A 64 -5.09 28.89 3.37
C LYS A 64 -5.89 28.03 2.40
N THR A 65 -7.05 28.51 1.99
CA THR A 65 -7.92 27.86 0.99
C THR A 65 -7.85 28.56 -0.37
N ASP A 66 -6.98 29.56 -0.51
CA ASP A 66 -6.81 30.30 -1.76
C ASP A 66 -6.39 29.36 -2.89
N VAL A 67 -7.04 29.52 -4.03
CA VAL A 67 -6.81 28.73 -5.24
C VAL A 67 -6.32 29.71 -6.32
N SER A 68 -5.23 29.36 -7.00
CA SER A 68 -4.74 30.17 -8.13
C SER A 68 -5.72 30.11 -9.30
N ASP A 69 -5.69 31.10 -10.20
CA ASP A 69 -6.55 31.12 -11.39
C ASP A 69 -6.37 29.85 -12.26
N VAL A 70 -5.12 29.34 -12.34
CA VAL A 70 -4.81 28.09 -13.06
C VAL A 70 -5.51 26.90 -12.42
N ALA A 71 -5.37 26.73 -11.09
CA ALA A 71 -6.06 25.65 -10.39
C ALA A 71 -7.58 25.80 -10.44
N GLN A 72 -8.10 27.04 -10.39
CA GLN A 72 -9.52 27.32 -10.51
C GLN A 72 -10.07 26.91 -11.89
N ASN A 73 -9.30 27.09 -12.97
CA ASN A 73 -9.66 26.63 -14.30
C ASN A 73 -9.76 25.09 -14.38
N HIS A 74 -8.82 24.36 -13.76
CA HIS A 74 -8.92 22.90 -13.68
C HIS A 74 -10.14 22.46 -12.87
N ILE A 75 -10.39 23.10 -11.72
CA ILE A 75 -11.58 22.83 -10.89
C ILE A 75 -12.85 23.01 -11.72
N GLN A 76 -13.01 24.16 -12.39
CA GLN A 76 -14.20 24.44 -13.19
C GLN A 76 -14.38 23.43 -14.32
N ARG A 77 -13.30 23.02 -14.99
CA ARG A 77 -13.34 22.03 -16.07
C ARG A 77 -13.82 20.67 -15.57
N TRP A 78 -13.21 20.17 -14.49
CA TRP A 78 -13.60 18.90 -13.88
C TRP A 78 -15.01 18.92 -13.30
N GLU A 79 -15.36 19.96 -12.53
CA GLU A 79 -16.70 20.08 -11.95
C GLU A 79 -17.77 20.20 -13.06
N THR A 80 -17.51 20.92 -14.14
CA THR A 80 -18.44 20.99 -15.28
C THR A 80 -18.66 19.63 -15.91
N TRP A 81 -17.59 18.85 -16.08
CA TRP A 81 -17.64 17.54 -16.70
C TRP A 81 -18.30 16.49 -15.79
N LEU A 82 -17.90 16.41 -14.51
CA LEU A 82 -18.44 15.46 -13.53
C LEU A 82 -19.93 15.69 -13.22
N ASN A 83 -20.43 16.91 -13.43
CA ASN A 83 -21.81 17.28 -13.12
C ASN A 83 -22.71 17.46 -14.36
N GLN A 84 -22.31 16.93 -15.53
CA GLN A 84 -23.24 16.89 -16.67
C GLN A 84 -24.43 15.98 -16.36
N GLY A 85 -25.63 16.39 -16.80
CA GLY A 85 -26.89 15.80 -16.35
C GLY A 85 -27.33 14.51 -17.05
N ASP A 86 -26.58 14.02 -18.05
CA ASP A 86 -26.93 12.78 -18.74
C ASP A 86 -26.59 11.54 -17.90
N GLN A 87 -27.38 10.47 -18.06
CA GLN A 87 -27.24 9.25 -17.25
C GLN A 87 -25.87 8.57 -17.42
N ARG A 88 -25.29 8.65 -18.63
CA ARG A 88 -23.95 8.13 -18.93
C ARG A 88 -22.91 8.85 -18.09
N ARG A 89 -22.93 10.19 -18.05
CA ARG A 89 -22.02 10.97 -17.22
C ARG A 89 -22.24 10.74 -15.73
N GLN A 90 -23.48 10.71 -15.28
CA GLN A 90 -23.80 10.49 -13.86
C GLN A 90 -23.22 9.17 -13.36
N LEU A 91 -23.32 8.10 -14.15
CA LEU A 91 -22.75 6.79 -13.82
C LEU A 91 -21.22 6.82 -13.76
N VAL A 92 -20.57 7.45 -14.75
CA VAL A 92 -19.09 7.61 -14.78
C VAL A 92 -18.61 8.45 -13.60
N SER A 93 -19.31 9.53 -13.28
CA SER A 93 -18.91 10.45 -12.21
C SER A 93 -19.05 9.82 -10.83
N ARG A 94 -20.09 8.99 -10.64
CA ARG A 94 -20.21 8.11 -9.47
C ARG A 94 -19.04 7.15 -9.38
N TRP A 95 -18.73 6.44 -10.47
CA TRP A 95 -17.61 5.50 -10.50
C TRP A 95 -16.28 6.19 -10.17
N ILE A 96 -15.99 7.35 -10.77
CA ILE A 96 -14.77 8.13 -10.52
C ILE A 96 -14.70 8.59 -9.07
N TYR A 97 -15.79 9.11 -8.51
CA TYR A 97 -15.82 9.51 -7.10
C TYR A 97 -15.57 8.33 -6.17
N GLU A 98 -16.24 7.20 -6.36
CA GLU A 98 -16.04 5.99 -5.56
C GLU A 98 -14.58 5.50 -5.62
N HIS A 99 -13.87 5.75 -6.73
CA HIS A 99 -12.46 5.39 -6.93
C HIS A 99 -11.42 6.43 -6.47
N LEU A 100 -11.82 7.69 -6.31
CA LEU A 100 -10.90 8.80 -6.04
C LEU A 100 -11.19 9.56 -4.74
N TYR A 101 -12.18 9.15 -3.93
CA TYR A 101 -12.57 9.89 -2.72
C TYR A 101 -11.46 9.99 -1.64
N LEU A 102 -10.45 9.13 -1.66
CA LEU A 102 -9.27 9.20 -0.79
C LEU A 102 -8.05 9.89 -1.42
N ALA A 103 -8.14 10.27 -2.70
CA ALA A 103 -7.02 10.83 -3.43
C ALA A 103 -6.70 12.26 -2.97
N HIS A 104 -5.40 12.52 -2.82
CA HIS A 104 -4.87 13.87 -2.88
C HIS A 104 -4.59 14.18 -4.35
N LEU A 105 -5.54 14.85 -4.99
CA LEU A 105 -5.52 15.22 -6.41
C LEU A 105 -4.55 16.38 -6.62
N TYR A 106 -3.73 16.34 -7.66
CA TYR A 106 -2.92 17.48 -8.08
C TYR A 106 -3.09 17.76 -9.57
N PHE A 107 -3.10 19.04 -9.95
CA PHE A 107 -3.29 19.44 -11.35
C PHE A 107 -1.97 19.54 -12.11
N GLU A 108 -0.93 20.02 -11.43
CA GLU A 108 0.41 20.21 -11.99
C GLU A 108 1.42 19.78 -10.93
N ASP A 109 2.48 19.07 -11.35
CA ASP A 109 3.63 18.82 -10.50
C ASP A 109 4.52 20.07 -10.50
N ARG A 110 4.56 20.77 -9.36
CA ARG A 110 5.40 21.95 -9.13
C ARG A 110 6.45 21.67 -8.06
N GLY A 111 6.84 20.40 -7.90
CA GLY A 111 7.74 19.99 -6.83
C GLY A 111 7.16 20.30 -5.45
N ALA A 112 7.96 20.90 -4.57
CA ALA A 112 7.57 21.21 -3.19
C ALA A 112 6.38 22.18 -3.07
N ASP A 113 6.11 22.97 -4.12
CA ASP A 113 4.99 23.93 -4.17
C ASP A 113 3.69 23.33 -4.72
N THR A 114 3.67 22.01 -4.97
CA THR A 114 2.48 21.33 -5.49
C THR A 114 1.30 21.47 -4.52
N ARG A 115 0.16 21.95 -5.04
CA ARG A 115 -1.07 22.07 -4.27
C ARG A 115 -1.98 20.86 -4.51
N PHE A 116 -2.51 20.31 -3.42
CA PHE A 116 -3.40 19.16 -3.46
C PHE A 116 -4.86 19.53 -3.20
N PHE A 117 -5.76 18.76 -3.80
CA PHE A 117 -7.20 18.90 -3.74
C PHE A 117 -7.85 17.54 -3.43
N GLU A 118 -9.10 17.55 -3.00
CA GLU A 118 -9.90 16.35 -2.81
C GLU A 118 -11.25 16.52 -3.52
N ILE A 119 -11.80 15.39 -3.99
CA ILE A 119 -13.16 15.33 -4.53
C ILE A 119 -14.15 15.03 -3.40
N VAL A 120 -15.18 15.84 -3.28
CA VAL A 120 -16.24 15.70 -2.29
C VAL A 120 -17.61 15.67 -2.96
N ARG A 121 -18.59 15.09 -2.27
CA ARG A 121 -20.00 15.19 -2.62
C ARG A 121 -20.61 16.40 -1.92
N SER A 122 -21.41 17.17 -2.64
CA SER A 122 -22.02 18.41 -2.15
C SER A 122 -23.51 18.49 -2.51
N HIS A 123 -24.33 19.05 -1.62
CA HIS A 123 -25.72 19.38 -1.94
C HIS A 123 -25.83 20.63 -2.85
N THR A 124 -24.76 21.43 -2.92
CA THR A 124 -24.73 22.69 -3.68
C THR A 124 -23.87 22.61 -4.95
N PRO A 125 -24.30 23.26 -6.06
CA PRO A 125 -23.63 23.20 -7.36
C PRO A 125 -22.37 24.08 -7.44
N PRO A 126 -21.51 23.88 -8.47
CA PRO A 126 -20.40 24.77 -8.80
C PRO A 126 -20.79 26.26 -8.81
N GLY A 127 -19.89 27.11 -8.33
CA GLY A 127 -20.14 28.56 -8.18
C GLY A 127 -20.77 28.97 -6.84
N THR A 128 -21.12 28.01 -5.97
CA THR A 128 -21.58 28.27 -4.60
C THR A 128 -20.70 27.55 -3.57
N ALA A 129 -20.78 27.98 -2.30
CA ALA A 129 -20.06 27.36 -1.19
C ALA A 129 -20.42 25.88 -1.06
N ILE A 130 -19.42 25.03 -0.83
CA ILE A 130 -19.60 23.58 -0.73
C ILE A 130 -20.36 23.23 0.56
N ASP A 131 -21.44 22.47 0.41
CA ASP A 131 -22.22 21.89 1.50
C ASP A 131 -22.06 20.36 1.49
N ILE A 132 -21.18 19.85 2.35
CA ILE A 132 -20.64 18.48 2.25
C ILE A 132 -21.70 17.43 2.59
N ILE A 133 -21.79 16.42 1.72
CA ILE A 133 -22.54 15.18 1.99
C ILE A 133 -21.61 14.21 2.73
N ALA A 134 -21.71 14.18 4.07
CA ALA A 134 -20.85 13.40 4.95
C ALA A 134 -21.44 12.02 5.27
N THR A 135 -21.39 11.09 4.31
CA THR A 135 -21.78 9.70 4.55
C THR A 135 -20.64 8.86 5.11
N ARG A 136 -20.97 7.67 5.60
CA ARG A 136 -20.01 6.73 6.19
C ARG A 136 -19.12 6.08 5.13
N ARG A 137 -19.71 5.71 3.99
CA ARG A 137 -19.01 5.18 2.81
C ARG A 137 -19.24 6.11 1.61
N PRO A 138 -18.30 6.19 0.66
CA PRO A 138 -18.47 7.00 -0.55
C PRO A 138 -19.67 6.55 -1.40
N ASN A 139 -20.06 5.28 -1.33
CA ASN A 139 -21.17 4.71 -2.09
C ASN A 139 -22.49 4.66 -1.31
N ASP A 140 -22.59 5.29 -0.13
CA ASP A 140 -23.87 5.45 0.56
C ASP A 140 -24.75 6.48 -0.14
N ASP A 141 -26.07 6.33 0.01
CA ASP A 141 -27.08 7.23 -0.53
C ASP A 141 -26.83 8.70 -0.12
N PRO A 142 -26.73 9.64 -1.08
CA PRO A 142 -26.52 11.06 -0.79
C PRO A 142 -27.72 11.77 -0.15
N GLN A 143 -28.90 11.12 -0.06
CA GLN A 143 -30.13 11.67 0.55
C GLN A 143 -30.59 13.01 -0.05
N GLY A 144 -30.44 13.19 -1.37
CA GLY A 144 -30.88 14.40 -2.07
C GLY A 144 -30.08 14.72 -3.32
N PRO A 145 -30.16 15.98 -3.81
CA PRO A 145 -29.32 16.46 -4.91
C PRO A 145 -27.84 16.28 -4.59
N LEU A 146 -27.09 15.89 -5.62
CA LEU A 146 -25.67 15.55 -5.53
C LEU A 146 -24.88 16.27 -6.61
N TYR A 147 -23.80 16.93 -6.20
CA TYR A 147 -22.76 17.47 -7.06
C TYR A 147 -21.38 16.98 -6.60
N TYR A 148 -20.52 16.65 -7.55
CA TYR A 148 -19.11 16.38 -7.29
C TYR A 148 -18.32 17.69 -7.33
N ARG A 149 -17.68 18.04 -6.23
CA ARG A 149 -16.97 19.31 -6.03
C ARG A 149 -15.52 19.08 -5.65
N LEU A 150 -14.65 20.01 -6.01
CA LEU A 150 -13.22 19.97 -5.67
C LEU A 150 -12.90 21.07 -4.67
N ARG A 151 -12.11 20.74 -3.65
CA ARG A 151 -11.59 21.74 -2.69
C ARG A 151 -10.13 21.46 -2.33
N PRO A 152 -9.35 22.47 -1.93
CA PRO A 152 -7.99 22.26 -1.47
C PRO A 152 -7.94 21.34 -0.25
N VAL A 153 -6.93 20.48 -0.19
CA VAL A 153 -6.62 19.72 1.02
C VAL A 153 -6.23 20.71 2.13
N ALA A 154 -6.90 20.57 3.27
CA ALA A 154 -6.70 21.39 4.45
C ALA A 154 -5.64 20.80 5.38
N GLY A 155 -4.82 21.67 5.99
CA GLY A 155 -3.89 21.30 7.06
C GLY A 155 -2.57 20.71 6.57
N SER A 156 -1.82 20.13 7.50
CA SER A 156 -0.53 19.49 7.22
C SER A 156 -0.70 18.14 6.53
N ILE A 157 0.13 17.88 5.53
CA ILE A 157 0.14 16.61 4.80
C ILE A 157 0.89 15.57 5.65
N VAL A 158 0.20 14.50 6.02
CA VAL A 158 0.79 13.34 6.72
C VAL A 158 1.00 12.21 5.70
N HIS A 159 2.22 11.67 5.65
CA HIS A 159 2.63 10.71 4.62
C HIS A 159 1.69 9.50 4.51
N LYS A 160 1.22 8.96 5.65
CA LYS A 160 0.31 7.81 5.69
C LYS A 160 -0.97 8.01 4.87
N ARG A 161 -1.57 9.21 4.95
CA ARG A 161 -2.84 9.54 4.29
C ARG A 161 -2.64 10.16 2.90
N HIS A 162 -1.43 10.58 2.58
CA HIS A 162 -1.13 11.31 1.35
C HIS A 162 -0.97 10.39 0.13
N ILE A 163 -2.08 9.90 -0.41
CA ILE A 163 -2.08 9.05 -1.63
C ILE A 163 -2.42 9.94 -2.83
N THR A 164 -1.43 10.23 -3.67
CA THR A 164 -1.58 11.18 -4.77
C THR A 164 -2.16 10.58 -6.04
N PHE A 165 -2.95 11.37 -6.76
CA PHE A 165 -3.45 11.03 -8.09
C PHE A 165 -3.36 12.25 -9.00
N ALA A 166 -2.80 12.08 -10.20
CA ALA A 166 -2.71 13.15 -11.18
C ALA A 166 -4.12 13.48 -11.70
N PHE A 167 -4.52 14.74 -11.66
CA PHE A 167 -5.87 15.17 -12.03
C PHE A 167 -5.85 16.41 -12.93
N GLY A 168 -4.73 16.67 -13.63
CA GLY A 168 -4.58 17.77 -14.57
C GLY A 168 -5.17 17.49 -15.96
N ASP A 169 -4.62 18.16 -16.98
CA ASP A 169 -5.13 18.11 -18.36
C ASP A 169 -4.98 16.75 -19.03
N LYS A 170 -3.80 16.12 -18.94
CA LYS A 170 -3.57 14.78 -19.51
C LYS A 170 -4.49 13.72 -18.89
N PRO A 171 -4.61 13.61 -17.53
CA PRO A 171 -5.60 12.73 -16.92
C PRO A 171 -7.03 13.03 -17.35
N PHE A 172 -7.41 14.31 -17.52
CA PHE A 172 -8.75 14.68 -17.99
C PHE A 172 -9.03 14.15 -19.39
N GLU A 173 -8.12 14.39 -20.34
CA GLU A 173 -8.24 13.90 -21.71
C GLU A 173 -8.29 12.37 -21.76
N ARG A 174 -7.40 11.69 -21.02
CA ARG A 174 -7.38 10.22 -20.93
C ARG A 174 -8.67 9.66 -20.34
N THR A 175 -9.20 10.28 -19.28
CA THR A 175 -10.47 9.89 -18.67
C THR A 175 -11.62 10.00 -19.68
N ARG A 176 -11.66 11.10 -20.45
CA ARG A 176 -12.66 11.29 -21.50
C ARG A 176 -12.51 10.27 -22.61
N GLU A 177 -11.30 10.03 -23.07
CA GLU A 177 -11.01 8.99 -24.08
C GLU A 177 -11.57 7.64 -23.64
N LEU A 178 -11.30 7.20 -22.41
CA LEU A 178 -11.75 5.91 -21.91
C LEU A 178 -13.28 5.81 -21.78
N PHE A 179 -13.92 6.83 -21.21
CA PHE A 179 -15.35 6.73 -20.83
C PHE A 179 -16.31 7.33 -21.86
N GLU A 180 -15.87 8.21 -22.76
CA GLU A 180 -16.70 8.80 -23.82
C GLU A 180 -16.62 8.04 -25.15
N THR A 181 -15.60 7.19 -25.33
CA THR A 181 -15.50 6.34 -26.52
C THR A 181 -16.54 5.22 -26.51
N GLY A 182 -17.03 4.87 -27.70
CA GLY A 182 -17.99 3.80 -27.91
C GLY A 182 -19.45 4.22 -27.73
N ASP A 183 -20.34 3.38 -28.26
CA ASP A 183 -21.79 3.57 -28.21
C ASP A 183 -22.42 2.64 -27.15
N TRP A 184 -22.15 2.95 -25.89
CA TRP A 184 -22.78 2.29 -24.76
C TRP A 184 -23.76 3.25 -24.07
N GLN A 185 -24.84 2.68 -23.53
CA GLN A 185 -25.99 3.42 -22.99
C GLN A 185 -26.27 2.97 -21.57
N VAL A 186 -26.87 3.86 -20.78
CA VAL A 186 -27.34 3.55 -19.42
C VAL A 186 -28.86 3.50 -19.47
N GLU A 187 -29.45 2.30 -19.35
CA GLU A 187 -30.90 2.15 -19.37
C GLU A 187 -31.54 2.65 -18.07
N THR A 188 -30.97 2.25 -16.93
CA THR A 188 -31.43 2.62 -15.60
C THR A 188 -30.22 2.99 -14.76
N ALA A 189 -30.27 4.16 -14.13
CA ALA A 189 -29.24 4.57 -13.18
C ALA A 189 -29.30 3.64 -11.94
N PRO A 190 -28.18 3.04 -11.52
CA PRO A 190 -28.17 2.16 -10.35
C PRO A 190 -28.47 2.97 -9.09
N ASP A 191 -29.21 2.37 -8.17
CA ASP A 191 -29.49 2.96 -6.87
C ASP A 191 -28.29 2.83 -5.90
N TYR A 192 -28.48 3.28 -4.66
CA TYR A 192 -27.52 3.15 -3.57
C TYR A 192 -27.91 2.04 -2.58
N SER A 193 -28.74 1.08 -3.03
CA SER A 193 -29.16 -0.05 -2.23
C SER A 193 -27.97 -0.91 -1.82
N ARG A 194 -28.20 -1.75 -0.81
CA ARG A 194 -27.23 -2.74 -0.34
C ARG A 194 -26.69 -3.62 -1.47
N ASP A 195 -27.58 -4.12 -2.32
CA ASP A 195 -27.22 -5.06 -3.39
C ASP A 195 -26.37 -4.39 -4.47
N SER A 196 -26.72 -3.15 -4.84
CA SER A 196 -25.90 -2.34 -5.75
C SER A 196 -24.52 -2.02 -5.17
N ARG A 197 -24.42 -1.73 -3.87
CA ARG A 197 -23.11 -1.49 -3.23
C ARG A 197 -22.26 -2.75 -3.08
N ALA A 198 -22.88 -3.92 -2.98
CA ALA A 198 -22.18 -5.19 -2.84
C ALA A 198 -21.45 -5.62 -4.12
N ASN A 199 -21.92 -5.23 -5.31
CA ASN A 199 -21.36 -5.72 -6.57
C ASN A 199 -21.09 -4.60 -7.58
N PRO A 200 -19.86 -4.06 -7.64
CA PRO A 200 -19.52 -2.99 -8.59
C PRO A 200 -19.65 -3.42 -10.05
N PHE A 201 -19.50 -4.72 -10.34
CA PHE A 201 -19.62 -5.26 -11.69
C PHE A 201 -21.05 -5.27 -12.20
N VAL A 202 -22.04 -5.30 -11.30
CA VAL A 202 -23.46 -5.13 -11.65
C VAL A 202 -23.80 -3.64 -11.71
N THR A 203 -23.41 -2.88 -10.70
CA THR A 203 -23.72 -1.44 -10.59
C THR A 203 -23.19 -0.63 -11.76
N PHE A 204 -21.97 -0.94 -12.22
CA PHE A 204 -21.32 -0.23 -13.31
C PHE A 204 -21.26 -1.06 -14.60
N ALA A 205 -22.13 -2.07 -14.75
CA ALA A 205 -22.14 -2.98 -15.90
C ALA A 205 -22.28 -2.27 -17.25
N ALA A 206 -22.99 -1.13 -17.28
CA ALA A 206 -23.15 -0.32 -18.49
C ALA A 206 -21.84 0.32 -18.97
N ILE A 207 -20.91 0.63 -18.06
CA ILE A 207 -19.59 1.15 -18.44
C ILE A 207 -18.74 -0.01 -18.99
N PRO A 208 -18.14 0.12 -20.18
CA PRO A 208 -17.29 -0.91 -20.75
C PRO A 208 -16.21 -1.37 -19.76
N ALA A 209 -16.12 -2.69 -19.56
CA ALA A 209 -15.15 -3.31 -18.65
C ALA A 209 -13.71 -2.87 -18.98
N LYS A 210 -13.36 -2.79 -20.28
CA LYS A 210 -12.05 -2.33 -20.74
C LYS A 210 -11.74 -0.90 -20.28
N ALA A 211 -12.72 0.01 -20.35
CA ALA A 211 -12.51 1.41 -19.94
C ALA A 211 -12.25 1.53 -18.44
N ARG A 212 -13.05 0.82 -17.62
CA ARG A 212 -12.86 0.78 -16.16
C ARG A 212 -11.52 0.16 -15.79
N TYR A 213 -11.18 -0.99 -16.39
CA TYR A 213 -9.92 -1.66 -16.11
C TYR A 213 -8.71 -0.83 -16.53
N GLN A 214 -8.72 -0.27 -17.75
CA GLN A 214 -7.62 0.56 -18.24
C GLN A 214 -7.42 1.82 -17.38
N PHE A 215 -8.49 2.47 -16.90
CA PHE A 215 -8.35 3.59 -15.97
C PHE A 215 -7.61 3.17 -14.69
N MET A 216 -7.91 1.97 -14.18
CA MET A 216 -7.23 1.41 -13.03
C MET A 216 -5.78 1.04 -13.34
N LEU A 217 -5.50 0.40 -14.49
CA LEU A 217 -4.16 0.03 -14.94
C LEU A 217 -3.25 1.26 -15.13
N ASP A 218 -3.78 2.30 -15.78
CA ASP A 218 -3.07 3.56 -16.03
C ASP A 218 -2.47 4.15 -14.74
N ASN A 219 -3.12 3.89 -13.59
CA ASN A 219 -2.75 4.39 -12.27
C ASN A 219 -2.67 3.25 -11.22
N ALA A 220 -2.20 2.07 -11.61
CA ALA A 220 -2.34 0.87 -10.77
C ALA A 220 -1.65 0.99 -9.40
N GLU A 221 -0.54 1.74 -9.31
CA GLU A 221 0.11 2.03 -8.03
C GLU A 221 -0.83 2.79 -7.08
N TYR A 222 -1.60 3.76 -7.56
CA TYR A 222 -2.55 4.50 -6.73
C TYR A 222 -3.58 3.54 -6.13
N PHE A 223 -4.24 2.75 -6.96
CA PHE A 223 -5.27 1.81 -6.52
C PHE A 223 -4.70 0.77 -5.56
N THR A 224 -3.55 0.16 -5.88
CA THR A 224 -2.90 -0.78 -4.99
C THR A 224 -2.46 -0.14 -3.68
N ARG A 225 -1.93 1.08 -3.72
CA ARG A 225 -1.59 1.85 -2.51
C ARG A 225 -2.81 2.18 -1.67
N THR A 226 -3.99 2.43 -2.23
CA THR A 226 -5.19 2.69 -1.42
C THR A 226 -5.62 1.49 -0.60
N PHE A 227 -5.59 0.27 -1.13
CA PHE A 227 -5.97 -0.91 -0.34
C PHE A 227 -4.81 -1.51 0.49
N ILE A 228 -3.54 -1.18 0.19
CA ILE A 228 -2.37 -1.61 0.98
C ILE A 228 -1.99 -0.60 2.08
N ARG A 229 -2.11 0.70 1.81
CA ARG A 229 -1.72 1.79 2.74
C ARG A 229 -2.93 2.55 3.29
N GLY A 230 -4.14 2.34 2.77
CA GLY A 230 -5.33 3.05 3.24
C GLY A 230 -5.81 2.67 4.65
N PRO A 231 -6.98 3.17 5.06
CA PRO A 231 -7.50 3.03 6.42
C PRO A 231 -7.70 1.58 6.88
N VAL A 232 -7.96 0.68 5.93
CA VAL A 232 -8.07 -0.76 6.17
C VAL A 232 -6.76 -1.36 6.69
N CYS A 233 -5.59 -0.88 6.28
CA CYS A 233 -4.31 -1.43 6.72
C CYS A 233 -3.82 -0.75 8.01
N ARG A 234 -4.58 -0.97 9.09
CA ARG A 234 -4.24 -0.56 10.46
C ARG A 234 -4.27 -1.76 11.40
N GLY A 235 -3.10 -2.12 11.92
CA GLY A 235 -2.94 -3.15 12.94
C GLY A 235 -2.65 -4.53 12.34
N GLN A 236 -2.12 -5.43 13.15
CA GLN A 236 -1.61 -6.73 12.70
C GLN A 236 -2.67 -7.62 12.03
N ILE A 237 -3.89 -7.69 12.58
CA ILE A 237 -4.98 -8.50 12.00
C ILE A 237 -5.26 -8.10 10.54
N ALA A 238 -4.98 -6.84 10.21
CA ALA A 238 -5.17 -6.33 8.87
C ALA A 238 -4.18 -6.88 7.85
N THR A 239 -2.95 -7.10 8.29
CA THR A 239 -1.78 -7.36 7.46
C THR A 239 -1.35 -8.83 7.51
N ASP A 240 -1.79 -9.62 8.48
CA ASP A 240 -1.43 -11.05 8.65
C ASP A 240 -1.78 -11.98 7.46
N VAL A 241 -2.52 -11.47 6.48
CA VAL A 241 -2.97 -12.19 5.27
C VAL A 241 -2.13 -11.94 4.01
N ILE A 242 -1.09 -11.11 4.10
CA ILE A 242 -0.14 -10.85 3.00
C ILE A 242 1.29 -11.18 3.42
N ARG A 243 2.17 -11.46 2.45
CA ARG A 243 3.60 -11.64 2.69
C ARG A 243 4.28 -10.31 2.96
N ASP A 244 5.40 -10.37 3.68
CA ASP A 244 6.25 -9.21 3.96
C ASP A 244 6.85 -8.60 2.70
N GLN A 245 7.07 -9.42 1.65
CA GLN A 245 7.45 -8.95 0.32
C GLN A 245 6.77 -9.80 -0.76
N PHE A 246 6.13 -9.15 -1.72
CA PHE A 246 5.64 -9.81 -2.95
C PHE A 246 5.53 -8.81 -4.10
N TRP A 247 5.63 -9.33 -5.32
CA TRP A 247 5.43 -8.54 -6.52
C TRP A 247 3.98 -8.62 -6.98
N VAL A 248 3.48 -7.54 -7.58
CA VAL A 248 2.16 -7.46 -8.18
C VAL A 248 2.31 -7.08 -9.65
N THR A 249 1.72 -7.90 -10.51
CA THR A 249 1.55 -7.64 -11.95
C THR A 249 0.08 -7.76 -12.32
N TYR A 250 -0.29 -7.27 -13.50
CA TYR A 250 -1.67 -7.24 -13.95
C TYR A 250 -1.88 -8.03 -15.24
N HIS A 251 -3.08 -8.58 -15.43
CA HIS A 251 -3.44 -9.26 -16.66
C HIS A 251 -3.60 -8.24 -17.79
N ASP A 252 -3.09 -8.57 -18.97
CA ASP A 252 -3.31 -7.76 -20.16
C ASP A 252 -4.82 -7.68 -20.45
N PRO A 253 -5.40 -6.47 -20.62
CA PRO A 253 -6.82 -6.30 -20.91
C PRO A 253 -7.26 -6.99 -22.22
N GLU A 254 -6.36 -7.21 -23.18
CA GLU A 254 -6.65 -7.92 -24.43
C GLU A 254 -6.73 -9.45 -24.23
N ASP A 255 -6.21 -9.97 -23.12
CA ASP A 255 -6.26 -11.39 -22.79
C ASP A 255 -7.14 -11.71 -21.56
N ASP A 256 -7.72 -10.70 -20.92
CA ASP A 256 -8.64 -10.89 -19.80
C ASP A 256 -10.05 -11.24 -20.32
N LEU A 257 -10.51 -12.48 -20.10
CA LEU A 257 -11.82 -12.94 -20.58
C LEU A 257 -12.99 -12.16 -19.97
N TYR A 258 -12.83 -11.57 -18.78
CA TYR A 258 -13.87 -10.70 -18.23
C TYR A 258 -14.04 -9.43 -19.07
N VAL A 259 -12.94 -8.94 -19.65
CA VAL A 259 -12.92 -7.78 -20.54
C VAL A 259 -13.39 -8.18 -21.95
N THR A 260 -12.81 -9.24 -22.51
CA THR A 260 -12.96 -9.58 -23.94
C THR A 260 -14.17 -10.46 -24.28
N SER A 261 -14.73 -11.19 -23.32
CA SER A 261 -15.86 -12.09 -23.55
C SER A 261 -17.12 -11.67 -22.78
N ALA A 262 -18.13 -11.19 -23.51
CA ALA A 262 -19.43 -10.85 -22.93
C ALA A 262 -20.11 -12.07 -22.29
N ASP A 263 -20.11 -13.22 -22.97
CA ASP A 263 -20.69 -14.47 -22.47
C ASP A 263 -20.03 -14.95 -21.17
N TYR A 264 -18.70 -14.85 -21.08
CA TYR A 264 -17.99 -15.18 -19.85
C TYR A 264 -18.36 -14.20 -18.73
N ARG A 265 -18.32 -12.89 -19.04
CA ARG A 265 -18.67 -11.83 -18.10
C ARG A 265 -20.08 -11.97 -17.53
N GLU A 266 -21.07 -12.27 -18.36
CA GLU A 266 -22.46 -12.50 -17.93
C GLU A 266 -22.56 -13.67 -16.94
N LYS A 267 -21.88 -14.79 -17.22
CA LYS A 267 -21.87 -15.98 -16.37
C LYS A 267 -21.24 -15.72 -15.00
N VAL A 268 -20.18 -14.92 -14.93
CA VAL A 268 -19.40 -14.76 -13.70
C VAL A 268 -19.81 -13.56 -12.85
N THR A 269 -20.37 -12.50 -13.44
CA THR A 269 -20.70 -11.26 -12.73
C THR A 269 -21.57 -11.46 -11.47
N PRO A 270 -22.59 -12.35 -11.45
CA PRO A 270 -23.37 -12.62 -10.25
C PRO A 270 -22.56 -13.24 -9.09
N LEU A 271 -21.42 -13.87 -9.38
CA LEU A 271 -20.53 -14.51 -8.40
C LEU A 271 -19.51 -13.53 -7.79
N LEU A 272 -19.40 -12.31 -8.32
CA LEU A 272 -18.40 -11.31 -7.92
C LEU A 272 -18.87 -10.36 -6.81
N ALA A 273 -20.08 -10.56 -6.28
CA ALA A 273 -20.57 -9.77 -5.15
C ALA A 273 -19.66 -9.93 -3.92
N LEU A 274 -19.49 -8.82 -3.20
CA LEU A 274 -18.65 -8.69 -2.02
C LEU A 274 -19.47 -8.80 -0.71
N PRO A 275 -18.88 -9.34 0.37
CA PRO A 275 -19.47 -9.35 1.70
C PRO A 275 -19.41 -7.97 2.38
N GLY A 276 -19.69 -7.93 3.70
CA GLY A 276 -19.48 -6.73 4.51
C GLY A 276 -20.63 -5.71 4.48
N GLN A 277 -21.70 -5.98 3.74
CA GLN A 277 -22.92 -5.18 3.79
C GLN A 277 -23.75 -5.48 5.05
N ASP A 278 -23.74 -6.73 5.53
CA ASP A 278 -24.34 -7.16 6.81
C ASP A 278 -23.31 -7.12 7.93
N GLY A 279 -23.57 -6.27 8.93
CA GLY A 279 -22.71 -6.10 10.10
C GLY A 279 -23.03 -7.02 11.28
N ASP A 280 -24.02 -7.90 11.16
CA ASP A 280 -24.49 -8.75 12.26
C ASP A 280 -23.57 -9.96 12.48
N LEU A 281 -23.16 -10.16 13.73
CA LEU A 281 -22.19 -11.20 14.11
C LEU A 281 -22.76 -12.62 13.96
N LEU A 282 -24.08 -12.79 14.14
CA LEU A 282 -24.76 -14.09 14.01
C LEU A 282 -24.69 -14.64 12.58
N ASP A 283 -24.68 -13.76 11.58
CA ASP A 283 -24.69 -14.13 10.16
C ASP A 283 -23.28 -14.35 9.59
N LEU A 284 -22.23 -14.10 10.38
CA LEU A 284 -20.83 -14.20 9.95
C LEU A 284 -20.50 -15.56 9.33
N GLY A 285 -21.00 -16.65 9.92
CA GLY A 285 -20.73 -18.02 9.45
C GLY A 285 -21.43 -18.34 8.12
N ASP A 286 -22.68 -17.94 7.97
CA ASP A 286 -23.45 -18.15 6.73
C ASP A 286 -22.96 -17.27 5.59
N ASN A 287 -22.66 -16.00 5.89
CA ASN A 287 -22.03 -15.09 4.94
C ASN A 287 -20.69 -15.66 4.47
N TRP A 288 -19.80 -16.05 5.39
CA TRP A 288 -18.52 -16.64 5.00
C TRP A 288 -18.69 -17.84 4.07
N ARG A 289 -19.58 -18.78 4.39
CA ARG A 289 -19.86 -19.95 3.54
C ARG A 289 -20.35 -19.54 2.15
N ASN A 290 -21.37 -18.69 2.08
CA ASN A 290 -21.96 -18.23 0.82
C ASN A 290 -20.92 -17.55 -0.10
N TYR A 291 -20.16 -16.59 0.44
CA TYR A 291 -19.17 -15.86 -0.35
C TYR A 291 -17.95 -16.72 -0.73
N LYS A 292 -17.54 -17.66 0.13
CA LYS A 292 -16.53 -18.67 -0.21
C LYS A 292 -17.00 -19.55 -1.36
N ASP A 293 -18.23 -20.04 -1.33
CA ASP A 293 -18.78 -20.93 -2.36
C ASP A 293 -18.95 -20.19 -3.69
N LYS A 294 -19.43 -18.93 -3.68
CA LYS A 294 -19.45 -18.06 -4.86
C LYS A 294 -18.05 -17.86 -5.44
N ARG A 295 -17.07 -17.56 -4.59
CA ARG A 295 -15.66 -17.38 -5.01
C ARG A 295 -15.12 -18.64 -5.65
N ASN A 296 -15.30 -19.80 -5.03
CA ASN A 296 -14.79 -21.07 -5.56
C ASN A 296 -15.47 -21.43 -6.87
N ARG A 297 -16.80 -21.24 -6.96
CA ARG A 297 -17.53 -21.43 -8.21
C ARG A 297 -17.05 -20.51 -9.33
N TYR A 298 -16.72 -19.26 -9.01
CA TYR A 298 -16.10 -18.32 -9.96
C TYR A 298 -14.78 -18.88 -10.51
N HIS A 299 -13.89 -19.37 -9.65
CA HIS A 299 -12.62 -19.94 -10.10
C HIS A 299 -12.78 -21.21 -10.95
N GLU A 300 -13.74 -22.09 -10.63
CA GLU A 300 -14.02 -23.27 -11.46
C GLU A 300 -14.40 -22.86 -12.89
N ILE A 301 -15.33 -21.90 -13.02
CA ILE A 301 -15.78 -21.38 -14.32
C ILE A 301 -14.62 -20.69 -15.04
N ARG A 302 -13.83 -19.89 -14.31
CA ARG A 302 -12.66 -19.21 -14.85
C ARG A 302 -11.62 -20.19 -15.38
N ASN A 303 -11.19 -21.16 -14.59
CA ASN A 303 -10.17 -22.13 -14.99
C ASN A 303 -10.58 -22.86 -16.27
N LYS A 304 -11.85 -23.30 -16.34
CA LYS A 304 -12.39 -23.91 -17.55
C LYS A 304 -12.38 -22.96 -18.76
N ALA A 305 -12.89 -21.74 -18.60
CA ALA A 305 -12.96 -20.77 -19.69
C ALA A 305 -11.58 -20.38 -20.22
N TYR A 306 -10.60 -20.20 -19.34
CA TYR A 306 -9.23 -19.88 -19.74
C TYR A 306 -8.51 -21.08 -20.36
N ALA A 307 -8.75 -22.30 -19.90
CA ALA A 307 -8.21 -23.50 -20.54
C ALA A 307 -8.76 -23.68 -21.97
N GLU A 308 -10.04 -23.35 -22.19
CA GLU A 308 -10.69 -23.39 -23.51
C GLU A 308 -10.19 -22.26 -24.43
N ALA A 309 -10.07 -21.03 -23.93
CA ALA A 309 -9.61 -19.88 -24.70
C ALA A 309 -8.10 -19.94 -25.03
N TYR A 310 -7.30 -20.49 -24.11
CA TYR A 310 -5.84 -20.58 -24.23
C TYR A 310 -5.37 -22.03 -24.14
N PRO A 311 -5.61 -22.86 -25.16
CA PRO A 311 -5.31 -24.30 -25.12
C PRO A 311 -3.80 -24.59 -25.02
N LYS A 312 -2.93 -23.63 -25.39
CA LYS A 312 -1.48 -23.73 -25.20
C LYS A 312 -1.03 -23.36 -23.78
N GLY A 313 -1.93 -22.86 -22.95
CA GLY A 313 -1.63 -22.44 -21.59
C GLY A 313 -1.29 -20.97 -21.42
N ALA A 314 -1.09 -20.58 -20.16
CA ALA A 314 -0.72 -19.23 -19.80
C ALA A 314 0.67 -18.85 -20.36
N SER A 315 0.85 -17.59 -20.75
CA SER A 315 2.13 -17.01 -21.20
C SER A 315 2.46 -15.75 -20.42
N LEU A 316 3.75 -15.43 -20.33
CA LEU A 316 4.21 -14.12 -19.85
C LEU A 316 3.72 -12.97 -20.74
N ASP A 317 3.33 -13.23 -21.99
CA ASP A 317 2.74 -12.24 -22.92
C ASP A 317 1.35 -11.77 -22.49
N GLN A 318 0.69 -12.49 -21.58
CA GLN A 318 -0.62 -12.12 -21.05
C GLN A 318 -0.52 -11.23 -19.81
N ILE A 319 0.70 -10.90 -19.37
CA ILE A 319 0.94 -9.89 -18.33
C ILE A 319 1.02 -8.54 -19.02
N TRP A 320 0.20 -7.59 -18.56
CA TRP A 320 0.17 -6.23 -19.09
C TRP A 320 1.55 -5.58 -19.01
N ASP A 321 2.04 -5.07 -20.13
CA ASP A 321 3.37 -4.49 -20.27
C ASP A 321 3.39 -2.96 -20.12
N GLY A 322 2.34 -2.39 -19.52
CA GLY A 322 2.24 -0.95 -19.32
C GLY A 322 2.05 -0.18 -20.62
N ASP A 323 1.52 -0.81 -21.67
CA ASP A 323 1.48 -0.24 -23.03
C ASP A 323 2.89 0.21 -23.49
N GLY A 324 3.92 -0.52 -23.03
CA GLY A 324 5.33 -0.31 -23.32
C GLY A 324 6.03 0.82 -22.54
N ASN A 325 5.34 1.63 -21.73
CA ASN A 325 5.95 2.76 -21.01
C ASN A 325 5.45 2.99 -19.58
N ASN A 326 4.32 2.39 -19.19
CA ASN A 326 3.67 2.66 -17.92
C ASN A 326 4.23 1.76 -16.82
N THR A 327 5.09 2.33 -16.00
CA THR A 327 5.74 1.65 -14.87
C THR A 327 4.77 1.22 -13.75
N ASN A 328 3.49 1.60 -13.80
CA ASN A 328 2.45 1.07 -12.90
C ASN A 328 2.21 -0.45 -13.10
N ALA A 329 2.63 -1.02 -14.23
CA ALA A 329 2.46 -2.45 -14.54
C ALA A 329 3.19 -3.39 -13.56
N LEU A 330 4.25 -2.92 -12.91
CA LEU A 330 5.08 -3.71 -12.01
C LEU A 330 5.15 -3.01 -10.66
N LEU A 331 4.66 -3.64 -9.60
CA LEU A 331 4.73 -3.10 -8.24
C LEU A 331 5.37 -4.08 -7.28
N THR A 332 5.95 -3.54 -6.21
CA THR A 332 6.34 -4.31 -5.02
C THR A 332 5.53 -3.84 -3.83
N VAL A 333 4.98 -4.79 -3.09
CA VAL A 333 4.33 -4.55 -1.80
C VAL A 333 5.24 -5.03 -0.69
N PHE A 334 5.45 -4.17 0.30
CA PHE A 334 6.12 -4.51 1.55
C PHE A 334 5.15 -4.45 2.72
N ARG A 335 5.09 -5.50 3.55
CA ARG A 335 4.39 -5.48 4.84
C ARG A 335 5.40 -5.27 5.96
N HIS A 336 5.05 -4.35 6.84
CA HIS A 336 5.85 -3.85 7.97
C HIS A 336 5.18 -4.25 9.27
N HIS A 337 4.97 -5.56 9.45
CA HIS A 337 4.18 -6.18 10.52
C HIS A 337 2.71 -5.73 10.60
N ASP A 338 2.42 -4.48 10.98
CA ASP A 338 1.08 -3.94 11.26
C ASP A 338 0.59 -2.84 10.29
N ASN A 339 1.43 -2.55 9.28
CA ASN A 339 1.17 -1.64 8.18
C ASN A 339 1.89 -2.13 6.92
N ALA A 340 1.75 -1.42 5.80
CA ALA A 340 2.37 -1.81 4.54
C ALA A 340 2.58 -0.61 3.61
N SER A 341 3.40 -0.80 2.58
CA SER A 341 3.72 0.18 1.54
C SER A 341 3.75 -0.45 0.16
N VAL A 342 3.60 0.39 -0.87
CA VAL A 342 3.62 0.01 -2.28
C VAL A 342 4.58 0.92 -3.02
N GLN A 343 5.45 0.34 -3.83
CA GLN A 343 6.42 1.04 -4.67
C GLN A 343 6.34 0.50 -6.11
N ARG A 344 6.56 1.38 -7.09
CA ARG A 344 6.72 0.96 -8.50
C ARG A 344 8.03 0.20 -8.68
N GLY A 345 8.00 -0.77 -9.58
CA GLY A 345 9.12 -1.66 -9.90
C GLY A 345 9.11 -2.96 -9.09
N LEU A 346 9.80 -3.96 -9.64
CA LEU A 346 10.10 -5.22 -8.98
C LEU A 346 11.36 -5.00 -8.13
N ILE A 347 11.21 -4.81 -6.82
CA ILE A 347 12.29 -4.46 -5.88
C ILE A 347 12.68 -5.68 -5.07
N GLY A 348 13.97 -5.77 -4.75
CA GLY A 348 14.54 -6.80 -3.89
C GLY A 348 14.88 -8.08 -4.64
N GLN A 349 15.20 -9.13 -3.88
CA GLN A 349 15.30 -10.47 -4.48
C GLN A 349 13.92 -10.94 -4.98
N VAL A 350 13.91 -11.99 -5.82
CA VAL A 350 12.64 -12.66 -6.19
C VAL A 350 11.91 -13.09 -4.92
N PRO A 351 10.69 -12.59 -4.66
CA PRO A 351 9.95 -12.91 -3.45
C PRO A 351 9.43 -14.35 -3.51
N LEU A 352 9.01 -14.87 -2.35
CA LEU A 352 8.44 -16.23 -2.27
C LEU A 352 7.17 -16.36 -3.14
N THR A 353 6.36 -15.31 -3.20
CA THR A 353 5.09 -15.26 -3.93
C THR A 353 4.98 -13.99 -4.76
N SER A 354 4.17 -14.05 -5.82
CA SER A 354 3.74 -12.89 -6.60
C SER A 354 2.24 -12.98 -6.87
N TRP A 355 1.60 -11.84 -7.10
CA TRP A 355 0.20 -11.77 -7.54
C TRP A 355 0.16 -11.38 -9.00
N TRP A 356 -0.64 -12.12 -9.77
CA TRP A 356 -1.03 -11.74 -11.12
C TRP A 356 -2.52 -11.42 -11.10
N MET A 357 -2.87 -10.13 -11.11
CA MET A 357 -4.24 -9.66 -10.88
C MET A 357 -4.96 -9.43 -12.20
N ASP A 358 -6.06 -10.17 -12.42
CA ASP A 358 -7.03 -9.83 -13.46
C ASP A 358 -7.98 -8.70 -13.02
N TYR A 359 -8.80 -8.21 -13.94
CA TYR A 359 -9.68 -7.10 -13.65
C TYR A 359 -10.66 -7.37 -12.49
N PRO A 360 -11.37 -8.53 -12.46
CA PRO A 360 -12.18 -8.90 -11.31
C PRO A 360 -11.42 -8.93 -9.98
N LEU A 361 -10.19 -9.44 -9.94
CA LEU A 361 -9.38 -9.40 -8.72
C LEU A 361 -9.06 -7.96 -8.32
N PHE A 362 -8.67 -7.10 -9.27
CA PHE A 362 -8.24 -5.75 -8.96
C PHE A 362 -9.37 -4.86 -8.43
N GLU A 363 -10.51 -4.77 -9.14
CA GLU A 363 -11.63 -3.92 -8.72
C GLU A 363 -12.33 -4.47 -7.47
N ARG A 364 -12.46 -5.81 -7.31
CA ARG A 364 -12.99 -6.38 -6.05
C ARG A 364 -12.12 -6.03 -4.86
N THR A 365 -10.80 -6.09 -5.00
CA THR A 365 -9.88 -5.73 -3.91
C THR A 365 -10.11 -4.28 -3.50
N TYR A 366 -10.22 -3.38 -4.48
CA TYR A 366 -10.47 -1.97 -4.22
C TYR A 366 -11.82 -1.74 -3.51
N TYR A 367 -12.91 -2.33 -4.00
CA TYR A 367 -14.21 -2.16 -3.34
C TYR A 367 -14.26 -2.77 -1.95
N GLU A 368 -13.71 -3.98 -1.78
CA GLU A 368 -13.71 -4.68 -0.50
C GLU A 368 -12.95 -3.91 0.58
N LEU A 369 -11.77 -3.38 0.22
CA LEU A 369 -10.84 -2.80 1.18
C LEU A 369 -10.90 -1.27 1.26
N VAL A 370 -11.57 -0.60 0.32
CA VAL A 370 -11.59 0.88 0.24
C VAL A 370 -13.00 1.44 0.21
N VAL A 371 -13.86 1.02 -0.73
CA VAL A 371 -15.20 1.64 -0.91
C VAL A 371 -16.19 1.13 0.14
N ASN A 372 -16.23 -0.19 0.34
CA ASN A 372 -17.16 -0.85 1.26
C ASN A 372 -16.59 -1.01 2.67
N PHE A 373 -15.28 -0.81 2.84
CA PHE A 373 -14.65 -0.93 4.15
C PHE A 373 -15.06 0.22 5.07
N ASP A 374 -15.50 -0.15 6.25
CA ASP A 374 -15.97 0.77 7.26
C ASP A 374 -15.09 0.65 8.52
N VAL A 375 -14.25 1.66 8.71
CA VAL A 375 -13.30 1.75 9.84
C VAL A 375 -13.97 1.76 11.21
N PHE A 376 -15.23 2.21 11.28
CA PHE A 376 -16.04 2.21 12.49
C PHE A 376 -17.00 1.01 12.55
N GLY A 377 -16.93 0.12 11.56
CA GLY A 377 -17.80 -1.04 11.39
C GLY A 377 -17.64 -2.05 12.53
N SER A 378 -18.63 -2.93 12.66
CA SER A 378 -18.61 -3.99 13.67
C SER A 378 -17.41 -4.93 13.48
N VAL A 379 -17.08 -5.68 14.54
CA VAL A 379 -16.09 -6.77 14.46
C VAL A 379 -16.45 -7.78 13.36
N ALA A 380 -17.75 -8.04 13.16
CA ALA A 380 -18.23 -8.94 12.11
C ALA A 380 -17.92 -8.40 10.72
N HIS A 381 -18.17 -7.10 10.46
CA HIS A 381 -17.82 -6.45 9.21
C HIS A 381 -16.31 -6.55 8.93
N GLN A 382 -15.49 -6.15 9.90
CA GLN A 382 -14.03 -6.21 9.74
C GLN A 382 -13.54 -7.64 9.50
N ALA A 383 -14.10 -8.63 10.20
CA ALA A 383 -13.75 -10.04 10.01
C ALA A 383 -14.16 -10.57 8.62
N GLN A 384 -15.38 -10.28 8.16
CA GLN A 384 -15.84 -10.66 6.81
C GLN A 384 -14.89 -10.13 5.74
N THR A 385 -14.50 -8.87 5.85
CA THR A 385 -13.58 -8.25 4.90
C THR A 385 -12.22 -8.93 4.84
N ARG A 386 -11.64 -9.29 5.98
CA ARG A 386 -10.35 -10.01 5.99
C ARG A 386 -10.45 -11.41 5.46
N LEU A 387 -11.49 -12.14 5.84
CA LEU A 387 -11.72 -13.50 5.36
C LEU A 387 -11.92 -13.51 3.84
N TYR A 388 -12.63 -12.53 3.28
CA TYR A 388 -12.80 -12.43 1.84
C TYR A 388 -11.54 -11.95 1.13
N PHE A 389 -10.78 -11.02 1.71
CA PHE A 389 -9.50 -10.62 1.13
C PHE A 389 -8.49 -11.77 1.08
N ASP A 390 -8.46 -12.65 2.08
CA ASP A 390 -7.68 -13.90 2.06
C ASP A 390 -8.04 -14.77 0.83
N LEU A 391 -9.33 -14.80 0.45
CA LEU A 391 -9.77 -15.48 -0.76
C LEU A 391 -9.26 -14.81 -2.04
N ILE A 392 -9.31 -13.48 -2.12
CA ILE A 392 -8.82 -12.67 -3.26
C ILE A 392 -7.30 -12.81 -3.43
N ARG A 393 -6.54 -12.65 -2.33
CA ARG A 393 -5.08 -12.82 -2.27
C ARG A 393 -4.66 -14.18 -2.82
N ASN A 394 -5.37 -15.24 -2.42
CA ASN A 394 -5.12 -16.57 -2.95
C ASN A 394 -5.42 -16.66 -4.45
N GLY A 395 -6.45 -15.97 -4.95
CA GLY A 395 -6.73 -15.89 -6.38
C GLY A 395 -5.56 -15.33 -7.20
N GLY A 396 -4.97 -14.21 -6.77
CA GLY A 396 -3.81 -13.62 -7.46
C GLY A 396 -2.56 -14.49 -7.42
N GLU A 397 -2.33 -15.20 -6.31
CA GLU A 397 -1.25 -16.20 -6.19
C GLU A 397 -1.48 -17.42 -7.10
N GLN A 398 -2.71 -17.94 -7.15
CA GLN A 398 -3.04 -19.07 -8.02
C GLN A 398 -2.90 -18.70 -9.49
N ASP A 399 -3.29 -17.48 -9.85
CA ASP A 399 -3.16 -16.98 -11.21
C ASP A 399 -1.70 -16.94 -11.65
N TYR A 400 -0.82 -16.41 -10.80
CA TYR A 400 0.61 -16.43 -11.05
C TYR A 400 1.15 -17.87 -11.24
N LEU A 401 0.68 -18.84 -10.45
CA LEU A 401 1.07 -20.25 -10.58
C LEU A 401 0.58 -20.91 -11.88
N ARG A 402 -0.35 -20.32 -12.64
CA ARG A 402 -0.72 -20.82 -13.98
C ARG A 402 0.47 -20.78 -14.95
N LEU A 403 1.45 -19.91 -14.70
CA LEU A 403 2.70 -19.82 -15.47
C LEU A 403 3.67 -20.96 -15.14
N VAL A 404 3.53 -21.62 -13.99
CA VAL A 404 4.32 -22.81 -13.62
C VAL A 404 3.83 -24.04 -14.39
N PRO A 405 4.69 -25.02 -14.73
CA PRO A 405 4.29 -26.19 -15.51
C PRO A 405 3.18 -27.01 -14.82
N PRO A 406 2.27 -27.63 -15.59
CA PRO A 406 1.28 -28.54 -15.04
C PRO A 406 1.94 -29.72 -14.30
N GLY A 407 1.33 -30.16 -13.21
CA GLY A 407 1.82 -31.21 -12.30
C GLY A 407 2.70 -30.68 -11.16
N GLU A 408 3.22 -29.46 -11.27
CA GLU A 408 4.12 -28.87 -10.28
C GLU A 408 3.45 -27.77 -9.44
N ARG A 409 2.31 -27.23 -9.90
CA ARG A 409 1.68 -26.04 -9.29
C ARG A 409 1.21 -26.31 -7.87
N ASN A 410 0.61 -27.48 -7.63
CA ASN A 410 0.22 -27.88 -6.27
C ASN A 410 1.43 -28.05 -5.35
N ARG A 411 2.54 -28.59 -5.86
CA ARG A 411 3.76 -28.76 -5.08
C ARG A 411 4.31 -27.39 -4.66
N VAL A 412 4.38 -26.43 -5.59
CA VAL A 412 4.82 -25.06 -5.30
C VAL A 412 3.86 -24.37 -4.31
N LEU A 413 2.55 -24.46 -4.53
CA LEU A 413 1.55 -23.89 -3.61
C LEU A 413 1.69 -24.46 -2.19
N GLN A 414 1.87 -25.77 -2.05
CA GLN A 414 2.06 -26.40 -0.74
C GLN A 414 3.40 -26.06 -0.07
N GLN A 415 4.39 -25.58 -0.82
CA GLN A 415 5.63 -25.03 -0.25
C GLN A 415 5.43 -23.62 0.30
N TRP A 416 4.58 -22.82 -0.34
CA TRP A 416 4.16 -21.52 0.17
C TRP A 416 3.30 -21.67 1.44
N TYR A 417 2.48 -22.71 1.53
CA TYR A 417 1.56 -22.95 2.63
C TYR A 417 1.93 -24.21 3.40
N GLN A 418 2.74 -24.07 4.45
CA GLN A 418 3.23 -25.18 5.27
C GLN A 418 2.34 -25.41 6.51
N GLY A 419 2.50 -26.57 7.15
CA GLY A 419 1.80 -26.91 8.40
C GLY A 419 0.28 -26.78 8.28
N ALA A 420 -0.34 -26.05 9.22
CA ALA A 420 -1.78 -25.78 9.22
C ALA A 420 -2.26 -25.04 7.96
N GLY A 421 -1.38 -24.33 7.25
CA GLY A 421 -1.70 -23.68 5.97
C GLY A 421 -2.20 -24.68 4.92
N LYS A 422 -1.71 -25.93 4.94
CA LYS A 422 -2.18 -26.99 4.03
C LYS A 422 -3.65 -27.34 4.26
N LEU A 423 -4.08 -27.41 5.51
CA LEU A 423 -5.49 -27.63 5.85
C LEU A 423 -6.39 -26.51 5.33
N LYS A 424 -5.89 -25.26 5.36
CA LYS A 424 -6.61 -24.12 4.82
C LYS A 424 -6.76 -24.21 3.30
N LEU A 425 -5.72 -24.67 2.59
CA LEU A 425 -5.79 -24.94 1.15
C LEU A 425 -6.95 -25.91 0.83
N ASP A 426 -7.04 -27.02 1.56
CA ASP A 426 -8.02 -28.08 1.28
C ASP A 426 -9.47 -27.69 1.59
N TYR A 427 -9.69 -26.83 2.60
CA TYR A 427 -11.04 -26.54 3.10
C TYR A 427 -11.63 -25.20 2.61
N SER A 428 -10.76 -24.20 2.40
CA SER A 428 -11.21 -22.82 2.10
C SER A 428 -11.09 -22.45 0.63
N TYR A 429 -10.15 -23.03 -0.10
CA TYR A 429 -9.85 -22.62 -1.47
C TYR A 429 -10.28 -23.66 -2.49
N THR A 430 -10.50 -23.20 -3.72
CA THR A 430 -10.60 -24.07 -4.88
C THR A 430 -9.30 -24.83 -5.09
N SER A 431 -9.39 -26.06 -5.60
CA SER A 431 -8.24 -26.82 -6.05
C SER A 431 -7.49 -26.08 -7.16
N MET A 432 -6.16 -26.09 -7.08
CA MET A 432 -5.30 -25.58 -8.14
C MET A 432 -5.53 -26.36 -9.44
N ASP A 433 -5.67 -25.65 -10.56
CA ASP A 433 -5.58 -26.29 -11.86
C ASP A 433 -4.13 -26.69 -12.13
N ASP A 434 -3.86 -27.98 -12.02
CA ASP A 434 -2.53 -28.56 -12.22
C ASP A 434 -2.38 -29.25 -13.58
N THR A 435 -3.32 -29.03 -14.49
CA THR A 435 -3.45 -29.82 -15.73
C THR A 435 -3.33 -28.98 -17.00
N THR A 436 -3.85 -27.75 -17.00
CA THR A 436 -3.74 -26.87 -18.17
C THR A 436 -2.27 -26.56 -18.46
N SER A 437 -1.87 -26.56 -19.72
CA SER A 437 -0.49 -26.27 -20.13
C SER A 437 0.01 -24.90 -19.65
N SER A 438 1.32 -24.69 -19.73
CA SER A 438 1.96 -23.38 -19.60
C SER A 438 2.93 -23.21 -20.77
N GLN A 439 3.01 -22.01 -21.32
CA GLN A 439 3.94 -21.67 -22.40
C GLN A 439 5.30 -21.20 -21.87
N VAL A 440 5.44 -21.02 -20.56
CA VAL A 440 6.71 -20.60 -19.95
C VAL A 440 7.66 -21.81 -19.91
N PRO A 441 8.81 -21.76 -20.59
CA PRO A 441 9.79 -22.85 -20.50
C PRO A 441 10.50 -22.79 -19.15
N PHE A 442 10.81 -23.95 -18.59
CA PHE A 442 11.61 -24.06 -17.36
C PHE A 442 12.83 -24.95 -17.56
N ALA A 443 13.96 -24.54 -17.00
CA ALA A 443 15.21 -25.29 -17.01
C ALA A 443 15.49 -25.99 -15.67
N THR A 444 14.85 -25.54 -14.59
CA THR A 444 15.10 -26.01 -13.23
C THR A 444 13.79 -26.34 -12.50
N SER A 445 13.90 -26.97 -11.33
CA SER A 445 12.78 -27.16 -10.40
C SER A 445 12.61 -26.02 -9.38
N ALA A 446 13.45 -24.99 -9.46
CA ALA A 446 13.35 -23.73 -8.70
C ALA A 446 12.38 -22.78 -9.42
N PHE A 447 11.13 -23.24 -9.53
CA PHE A 447 10.12 -22.62 -10.41
C PHE A 447 9.84 -21.15 -10.08
N ASN A 448 9.83 -20.78 -8.79
CA ASN A 448 9.55 -19.39 -8.39
C ASN A 448 10.69 -18.45 -8.75
N GLU A 449 11.92 -18.85 -8.43
CA GLU A 449 13.14 -18.10 -8.71
C GLU A 449 13.33 -17.93 -10.21
N GLU A 450 13.14 -19.01 -10.99
CA GLU A 450 13.26 -18.96 -12.45
C GLU A 450 12.15 -18.10 -13.08
N LEU A 451 10.90 -18.22 -12.63
CA LEU A 451 9.79 -17.40 -13.13
C LEU A 451 9.99 -15.92 -12.79
N GLY A 452 10.43 -15.60 -11.58
CA GLY A 452 10.75 -14.23 -11.18
C GLY A 452 11.91 -13.65 -11.98
N ALA A 453 12.96 -14.43 -12.24
CA ALA A 453 14.06 -14.01 -13.12
C ALA A 453 13.58 -13.75 -14.56
N ARG A 454 12.65 -14.56 -15.07
CA ARG A 454 12.03 -14.35 -16.39
C ARG A 454 11.19 -13.07 -16.43
N LEU A 455 10.47 -12.74 -15.37
CA LEU A 455 9.76 -11.46 -15.27
C LEU A 455 10.72 -10.28 -15.32
N LEU A 456 11.80 -10.31 -14.52
CA LEU A 456 12.83 -9.27 -14.52
C LEU A 456 13.45 -9.08 -15.91
N LEU A 457 13.71 -10.17 -16.63
CA LEU A 457 14.27 -10.11 -17.99
C LEU A 457 13.26 -9.59 -19.00
N LYS A 458 12.02 -10.09 -18.99
CA LYS A 458 10.97 -9.68 -19.93
C LYS A 458 10.63 -8.20 -19.80
N PHE A 459 10.47 -7.73 -18.58
CA PHE A 459 10.04 -6.36 -18.28
C PHE A 459 11.19 -5.43 -17.89
N ARG A 460 12.42 -5.77 -18.28
CA ARG A 460 13.62 -5.03 -17.86
C ARG A 460 13.50 -3.54 -18.13
N GLU A 461 13.13 -3.14 -19.35
CA GLU A 461 13.06 -1.73 -19.74
C GLU A 461 11.86 -0.99 -19.12
N LEU A 462 10.80 -1.72 -18.74
CA LEU A 462 9.61 -1.17 -18.09
C LEU A 462 9.78 -1.05 -16.56
N ASN A 463 10.63 -1.89 -15.97
CA ASN A 463 10.81 -1.95 -14.53
C ASN A 463 11.47 -0.67 -14.01
N ALA A 464 10.74 0.11 -13.21
CA ALA A 464 11.25 1.32 -12.57
C ALA A 464 12.55 1.07 -11.77
N GLU A 465 12.73 -0.16 -11.29
CA GLU A 465 13.87 -0.59 -10.46
C GLU A 465 14.66 -1.71 -11.18
N HIS A 466 14.82 -1.60 -12.50
CA HIS A 466 15.43 -2.64 -13.35
C HIS A 466 16.83 -3.07 -12.89
N ASP A 467 17.67 -2.12 -12.48
CA ASP A 467 19.04 -2.40 -12.07
C ASP A 467 19.13 -2.86 -10.60
N ASP A 468 18.18 -2.48 -9.73
CA ASP A 468 18.20 -2.64 -8.25
C ASP A 468 19.63 -2.78 -7.69
N PRO A 469 20.33 -1.64 -7.53
CA PRO A 469 21.78 -1.61 -7.40
C PRO A 469 22.29 -2.19 -6.08
N ILE A 470 21.38 -2.48 -5.13
CA ILE A 470 21.72 -2.95 -3.79
C ILE A 470 21.32 -4.42 -3.62
N ASN A 471 20.07 -4.78 -3.91
CA ASN A 471 19.54 -6.09 -3.52
C ASN A 471 19.81 -7.21 -4.54
N ARG A 472 20.09 -6.84 -5.79
CA ARG A 472 20.35 -7.79 -6.89
C ARG A 472 21.75 -7.66 -7.50
N CYS A 473 22.62 -6.87 -6.89
CA CYS A 473 24.01 -6.80 -7.31
C CYS A 473 24.81 -8.00 -6.79
N GLY A 474 25.55 -8.66 -7.68
CA GLY A 474 26.39 -9.84 -7.37
C GLY A 474 27.89 -9.63 -7.59
N GLY A 475 28.34 -8.38 -7.77
CA GLY A 475 29.71 -8.02 -8.14
C GLY A 475 30.40 -7.11 -7.11
N SER A 476 31.55 -6.56 -7.50
CA SER A 476 32.36 -5.62 -6.68
C SER A 476 32.13 -4.14 -7.01
N ASP A 477 31.16 -3.84 -7.87
CA ASP A 477 30.82 -2.49 -8.36
C ASP A 477 29.31 -2.27 -8.20
N CYS A 478 28.82 -2.55 -6.99
CA CYS A 478 27.41 -2.38 -6.64
C CYS A 478 27.14 -0.93 -6.26
N GLY A 479 26.03 -0.40 -6.76
CA GLY A 479 25.58 0.95 -6.45
C GLY A 479 25.04 1.71 -7.64
N ARG A 480 24.44 2.86 -7.33
CA ARG A 480 23.93 3.80 -8.33
C ARG A 480 25.09 4.51 -9.02
N LYS A 481 25.35 4.16 -10.28
CA LYS A 481 26.55 4.57 -11.03
C LYS A 481 26.66 6.07 -11.28
N ASP A 482 25.54 6.77 -11.25
CA ASP A 482 25.40 8.21 -11.46
C ASP A 482 25.59 9.03 -10.17
N GLN A 483 25.79 8.38 -9.02
CA GLN A 483 25.95 9.06 -7.73
C GLN A 483 27.42 9.35 -7.39
N PRO A 484 27.69 10.34 -6.50
CA PRO A 484 29.03 10.60 -5.96
C PRO A 484 29.69 9.38 -5.33
N ASP A 485 31.02 9.34 -5.33
CA ASP A 485 31.83 8.20 -4.86
C ASP A 485 31.42 7.72 -3.47
N TRP A 486 31.21 8.64 -2.53
CA TRP A 486 30.82 8.31 -1.16
C TRP A 486 29.44 7.63 -1.06
N ILE A 487 28.52 7.93 -1.99
CA ILE A 487 27.22 7.24 -2.08
C ILE A 487 27.39 5.87 -2.71
N ARG A 488 28.23 5.72 -3.74
CA ARG A 488 28.52 4.42 -4.35
C ARG A 488 29.19 3.47 -3.36
N ASP A 489 30.12 3.97 -2.56
CA ASP A 489 30.74 3.22 -1.46
C ASP A 489 29.68 2.80 -0.42
N ALA A 490 28.74 3.69 -0.09
CA ALA A 490 27.65 3.37 0.81
C ALA A 490 26.71 2.29 0.23
N ASP A 491 26.34 2.40 -1.05
CA ASP A 491 25.52 1.42 -1.76
C ASP A 491 26.21 0.04 -1.80
N GLN A 492 27.53 -0.02 -2.04
CA GLN A 492 28.32 -1.26 -2.00
C GLN A 492 28.28 -1.90 -0.61
N VAL A 493 28.51 -1.13 0.46
CA VAL A 493 28.45 -1.62 1.84
C VAL A 493 27.06 -2.15 2.18
N LEU A 494 26.01 -1.46 1.76
CA LEU A 494 24.63 -1.88 1.99
C LEU A 494 24.24 -3.09 1.14
N SER A 495 24.78 -3.22 -0.08
CA SER A 495 24.57 -4.40 -0.93
C SER A 495 25.11 -5.66 -0.26
N GLU A 496 26.30 -5.59 0.33
CA GLU A 496 26.86 -6.70 1.11
C GLU A 496 26.01 -7.07 2.33
N LEU A 497 25.37 -6.08 2.96
CA LEU A 497 24.45 -6.32 4.06
C LEU A 497 23.16 -7.01 3.57
N ALA A 498 22.52 -6.49 2.50
CA ALA A 498 21.32 -7.07 1.90
C ALA A 498 21.53 -8.49 1.37
N ALA A 499 22.73 -8.80 0.85
CA ALA A 499 23.09 -10.13 0.37
C ALA A 499 23.35 -11.15 1.50
N THR A 500 23.48 -10.70 2.75
CA THR A 500 23.77 -11.59 3.88
C THR A 500 22.51 -12.34 4.32
N ARG A 501 22.51 -13.68 4.18
CA ARG A 501 21.41 -14.54 4.66
C ARG A 501 21.26 -14.42 6.18
N ALA A 502 20.03 -14.52 6.71
CA ALA A 502 19.74 -14.42 8.15
C ALA A 502 20.58 -15.36 9.03
N GLU A 503 20.92 -16.56 8.56
CA GLU A 503 21.84 -17.49 9.24
C GLU A 503 23.20 -16.84 9.59
N PHE A 504 23.68 -15.92 8.74
CA PHE A 504 24.95 -15.19 8.90
C PHE A 504 24.76 -13.74 9.35
N LEU A 505 23.53 -13.34 9.68
CA LEU A 505 23.22 -12.04 10.28
C LEU A 505 22.27 -12.24 11.47
N PRO A 506 22.74 -12.83 12.59
CA PRO A 506 21.90 -13.08 13.76
C PRO A 506 21.20 -11.82 14.29
N ALA A 507 21.84 -10.67 14.14
CA ALA A 507 21.33 -9.37 14.55
C ALA A 507 20.10 -8.87 13.77
N ILE A 508 19.75 -9.51 12.64
CA ILE A 508 18.53 -9.20 11.89
C ILE A 508 17.30 -9.23 12.81
N ARG A 509 17.33 -10.07 13.86
CA ARG A 509 16.24 -10.20 14.83
C ARG A 509 16.00 -8.95 15.69
N TYR A 510 17.02 -8.13 15.86
CA TYR A 510 16.94 -6.87 16.61
C TYR A 510 16.55 -5.69 15.74
N LEU A 511 16.66 -5.83 14.41
CA LEU A 511 16.23 -4.80 13.49
C LEU A 511 14.70 -4.70 13.49
N PRO A 512 14.15 -3.48 13.58
CA PRO A 512 12.74 -3.22 13.31
C PRO A 512 12.35 -3.56 11.87
N ASP A 513 11.04 -3.63 11.61
CA ASP A 513 10.50 -3.92 10.28
C ASP A 513 10.87 -2.82 9.27
N VAL A 514 10.78 -1.54 9.66
CA VAL A 514 11.22 -0.39 8.85
C VAL A 514 12.21 0.47 9.61
N THR A 515 13.42 0.57 9.09
CA THR A 515 14.46 1.45 9.62
C THR A 515 14.89 2.47 8.59
N PHE A 516 14.83 3.76 8.92
CA PHE A 516 15.43 4.79 8.08
C PHE A 516 16.89 4.97 8.44
N LEU A 517 17.75 4.98 7.43
CA LEU A 517 19.18 5.16 7.56
C LEU A 517 19.57 6.45 6.84
N ARG A 518 19.91 7.49 7.60
CA ARG A 518 20.50 8.71 7.07
C ARG A 518 22.01 8.55 7.04
N VAL A 519 22.60 8.64 5.85
CA VAL A 519 24.05 8.61 5.65
C VAL A 519 24.51 9.99 5.21
N TYR A 520 25.55 10.53 5.85
CA TYR A 520 26.05 11.86 5.55
C TYR A 520 27.58 11.92 5.45
N ASN A 521 28.09 12.79 4.60
CA ASN A 521 29.53 13.02 4.46
C ASN A 521 30.03 14.17 5.35
N GLU A 522 31.34 14.45 5.32
CA GLU A 522 31.96 15.52 6.13
C GLU A 522 31.53 16.93 5.69
N GLU A 523 31.04 17.08 4.45
CA GLU A 523 30.55 18.34 3.89
C GLU A 523 29.09 18.63 4.27
N GLY A 524 28.42 17.67 4.93
CA GLY A 524 27.02 17.79 5.36
C GLY A 524 26.00 17.39 4.29
N GLU A 525 26.44 16.88 3.14
CA GLU A 525 25.53 16.25 2.18
C GLU A 525 24.99 14.92 2.73
N ARG A 526 23.77 14.56 2.34
CA ARG A 526 23.09 13.38 2.87
C ARG A 526 22.36 12.57 1.81
N THR A 527 22.20 11.29 2.11
CA THR A 527 21.30 10.39 1.39
C THR A 527 20.55 9.53 2.41
N VAL A 528 19.36 9.06 2.04
CA VAL A 528 18.50 8.28 2.93
C VAL A 528 18.23 6.93 2.30
N TYR A 529 18.34 5.88 3.11
CA TYR A 529 17.95 4.52 2.76
C TYR A 529 16.83 4.05 3.68
N THR A 530 16.05 3.10 3.19
CA THR A 530 15.14 2.31 4.02
C THR A 530 15.69 0.89 4.09
N VAL A 531 15.96 0.42 5.31
CA VAL A 531 16.25 -0.99 5.56
C VAL A 531 14.93 -1.63 6.01
N ILE A 532 14.43 -2.54 5.19
CA ILE A 532 13.22 -3.31 5.42
C ILE A 532 13.63 -4.71 5.85
N ARG A 533 13.08 -5.17 6.98
CA ARG A 533 13.23 -6.55 7.42
C ARG A 533 12.02 -7.35 6.94
N ASP A 534 12.22 -8.15 5.92
CA ASP A 534 11.18 -9.03 5.39
C ASP A 534 11.09 -10.27 6.28
N ARG A 535 10.08 -10.33 7.14
CA ARG A 535 9.88 -11.48 8.03
C ARG A 535 9.32 -12.66 7.23
N ALA A 536 9.89 -13.83 7.43
CA ALA A 536 9.43 -15.02 6.75
C ALA A 536 8.35 -15.75 7.55
N HIS A 537 7.34 -16.27 6.85
CA HIS A 537 6.28 -17.07 7.46
C HIS A 537 6.04 -18.35 6.68
N SER A 538 5.73 -19.41 7.41
CA SER A 538 5.36 -20.71 6.86
C SER A 538 4.01 -20.67 6.12
N SER A 539 3.16 -19.67 6.40
CA SER A 539 1.89 -19.40 5.73
C SER A 539 1.32 -18.03 6.11
N VAL A 540 0.52 -17.41 5.23
CA VAL A 540 -0.27 -16.19 5.48
C VAL A 540 -1.79 -16.44 5.42
N ALA A 541 -2.22 -17.69 5.58
CA ALA A 541 -3.63 -18.09 5.38
C ALA A 541 -4.57 -17.83 6.58
N PHE A 542 -4.07 -17.21 7.65
CA PHE A 542 -4.78 -17.06 8.91
C PHE A 542 -4.67 -15.63 9.44
N LEU A 543 -5.77 -15.13 10.02
CA LEU A 543 -5.88 -13.77 10.58
C LEU A 543 -5.17 -13.59 11.94
N LEU A 544 -4.85 -14.69 12.62
CA LEU A 544 -4.33 -14.72 13.98
C LEU A 544 -3.19 -15.73 14.10
N GLY A 545 -2.47 -15.69 15.22
CA GLY A 545 -1.43 -16.67 15.55
C GLY A 545 -0.23 -16.60 14.60
N GLU A 546 0.15 -15.41 14.14
CA GLU A 546 1.33 -15.18 13.30
C GLU A 546 2.60 -15.80 13.90
N SER A 547 2.80 -15.68 15.22
CA SER A 547 3.99 -16.20 15.92
C SER A 547 4.20 -17.70 15.74
N LEU A 548 3.12 -18.48 15.55
CA LEU A 548 3.20 -19.92 15.29
C LEU A 548 3.66 -20.25 13.86
N ARG A 549 3.62 -19.26 12.97
CA ARG A 549 3.98 -19.37 11.56
C ARG A 549 5.27 -18.63 11.22
N TYR A 550 5.79 -17.81 12.12
CA TYR A 550 6.98 -17.01 11.91
C TYR A 550 8.25 -17.89 11.86
N GLN A 551 9.09 -17.68 10.85
CA GLN A 551 10.31 -18.46 10.55
C GLN A 551 11.53 -17.52 10.53
N PRO A 552 12.01 -17.08 11.71
CA PRO A 552 13.03 -16.04 11.82
C PRO A 552 14.37 -16.39 11.16
N GLU A 553 14.69 -17.66 10.97
CA GLU A 553 15.86 -18.14 10.24
C GLU A 553 15.82 -17.84 8.73
N ASN A 554 14.65 -17.51 8.20
CA ASN A 554 14.41 -17.22 6.79
C ASN A 554 14.16 -15.72 6.53
N ASP A 555 14.28 -14.87 7.55
CA ASP A 555 14.18 -13.41 7.39
C ASP A 555 15.20 -12.90 6.35
N LYS A 556 14.84 -11.81 5.68
CA LYS A 556 15.72 -11.15 4.72
C LYS A 556 15.77 -9.65 4.98
N LEU A 557 16.79 -9.01 4.43
CA LEU A 557 16.85 -7.56 4.35
C LEU A 557 16.66 -7.13 2.90
N THR A 558 15.70 -6.24 2.69
CA THR A 558 15.59 -5.44 1.47
C THR A 558 15.99 -4.01 1.81
N ILE A 559 16.99 -3.47 1.10
CA ILE A 559 17.48 -2.12 1.32
C ILE A 559 17.17 -1.27 0.09
N TYR A 560 16.44 -0.18 0.30
CA TYR A 560 15.99 0.72 -0.76
C TYR A 560 16.73 2.07 -0.68
N PRO A 561 17.31 2.58 -1.79
CA PRO A 561 17.93 3.91 -1.85
C PRO A 561 16.89 5.02 -1.91
N GLY A 562 16.15 5.17 -0.83
CA GLY A 562 15.11 6.17 -0.63
C GLY A 562 14.22 5.82 0.56
N ILE A 563 13.00 6.36 0.57
CA ILE A 563 12.07 6.19 1.69
C ILE A 563 10.91 5.27 1.28
N ILE A 564 10.76 4.15 2.01
CA ILE A 564 9.62 3.26 1.91
C ILE A 564 8.96 3.12 3.28
N GLY A 565 7.64 3.29 3.33
CA GLY A 565 6.86 3.22 4.57
C GLY A 565 6.48 4.59 5.12
N SER A 566 5.47 4.63 5.99
CA SER A 566 4.98 5.87 6.62
C SER A 566 5.36 6.00 8.10
N TYR A 567 5.88 4.91 8.66
CA TYR A 567 6.19 4.78 10.07
C TYR A 567 7.64 4.27 10.18
N PRO A 568 8.63 5.16 10.35
CA PRO A 568 9.95 4.69 10.75
C PRO A 568 9.81 4.02 12.11
N ASN A 569 10.07 2.71 12.19
CA ASN A 569 10.13 2.04 13.48
C ASN A 569 11.41 2.43 14.23
N PHE A 570 12.48 2.78 13.51
CA PHE A 570 13.68 3.37 14.09
C PHE A 570 14.49 4.15 13.04
N MET A 571 15.44 4.96 13.49
CA MET A 571 16.36 5.71 12.64
C MET A 571 17.81 5.49 13.08
N PHE A 572 18.71 5.37 12.11
CA PHE A 572 20.15 5.51 12.30
C PHE A 572 20.67 6.73 11.55
N ASP A 573 21.60 7.46 12.17
CA ASP A 573 22.29 8.65 11.62
C ASP A 573 23.79 8.31 11.57
N ILE A 574 24.32 8.01 10.39
CA ILE A 574 25.64 7.37 10.23
C ILE A 574 26.53 8.20 9.30
N PRO A 575 27.73 8.62 9.74
CA PRO A 575 28.73 9.17 8.82
C PRO A 575 29.11 8.14 7.76
N ALA A 576 29.21 8.54 6.48
CA ALA A 576 29.55 7.64 5.38
C ALA A 576 30.85 6.84 5.66
N SER A 577 31.85 7.48 6.26
CA SER A 577 33.12 6.87 6.67
C SER A 577 33.00 5.75 7.73
N GLN A 578 31.87 5.68 8.45
CA GLN A 578 31.62 4.70 9.50
C GLN A 578 30.64 3.59 9.09
N LEU A 579 30.03 3.69 7.91
CA LEU A 579 29.00 2.74 7.48
C LEU A 579 29.54 1.30 7.37
N GLY A 580 30.78 1.14 6.90
CA GLY A 580 31.47 -0.16 6.88
C GLY A 580 31.61 -0.76 8.29
N LEU A 581 32.02 0.06 9.27
CA LEU A 581 32.14 -0.37 10.66
C LEU A 581 30.78 -0.73 11.28
N PHE A 582 29.72 0.03 10.96
CA PHE A 582 28.36 -0.30 11.37
C PHE A 582 27.94 -1.68 10.86
N LYS A 583 28.12 -1.95 9.56
CA LYS A 583 27.83 -3.25 8.94
C LYS A 583 28.62 -4.37 9.62
N ASP A 584 29.93 -4.18 9.82
CA ASP A 584 30.79 -5.22 10.40
C ASP A 584 30.41 -5.52 11.85
N ARG A 585 30.08 -4.50 12.65
CA ARG A 585 29.57 -4.71 14.01
C ARG A 585 28.22 -5.41 14.00
N LEU A 586 27.30 -5.03 13.12
CA LEU A 586 26.00 -5.67 12.99
C LEU A 586 26.14 -7.16 12.62
N LYS A 587 27.07 -7.52 11.72
CA LYS A 587 27.38 -8.90 11.34
C LYS A 587 28.06 -9.71 12.45
N ALA A 588 28.86 -9.07 13.30
CA ALA A 588 29.57 -9.74 14.38
C ALA A 588 28.68 -10.09 15.58
N LEU A 589 27.52 -9.43 15.72
CA LEU A 589 26.57 -9.64 16.82
C LEU A 589 25.91 -11.02 16.76
N LYS A 590 25.79 -11.65 17.92
CA LYS A 590 25.07 -12.92 18.11
C LYS A 590 23.65 -12.72 18.64
N MET A 591 22.81 -13.76 18.52
CA MET A 591 21.40 -13.71 18.92
C MET A 591 21.17 -13.47 20.41
N GLU A 592 22.15 -13.76 21.26
CA GLU A 592 22.09 -13.60 22.70
C GLU A 592 22.68 -12.26 23.19
N GLU A 593 23.26 -11.46 22.28
CA GLU A 593 24.04 -10.27 22.61
C GLU A 593 23.23 -8.95 22.53
N GLN A 594 22.03 -8.92 23.10
CA GLN A 594 21.20 -7.70 23.20
C GLN A 594 21.99 -6.49 23.75
N PRO A 595 22.84 -6.62 24.80
CA PRO A 595 23.63 -5.49 25.30
C PRO A 595 24.62 -4.92 24.27
N ALA A 596 25.16 -5.76 23.38
CA ALA A 596 26.06 -5.31 22.32
C ALA A 596 25.30 -4.62 21.19
N PHE A 597 24.07 -5.05 20.89
CA PHE A 597 23.17 -4.31 20.01
C PHE A 597 22.81 -2.94 20.59
N ASP A 598 22.50 -2.86 21.89
CA ASP A 598 22.21 -1.59 22.57
C ASP A 598 23.42 -0.62 22.49
N GLN A 599 24.66 -1.14 22.56
CA GLN A 599 25.88 -0.35 22.35
C GLN A 599 26.01 0.15 20.91
N LEU A 600 25.72 -0.67 19.91
CA LEU A 600 25.66 -0.24 18.51
C LEU A 600 24.64 0.91 18.33
N VAL A 601 23.45 0.75 18.89
CA VAL A 601 22.40 1.78 18.90
C VAL A 601 22.84 3.04 19.66
N SER A 602 23.68 2.92 20.69
CA SER A 602 24.19 4.09 21.44
C SER A 602 25.13 4.98 20.62
N VAL A 603 25.79 4.44 19.59
CA VAL A 603 26.71 5.16 18.73
C VAL A 603 25.99 5.82 17.54
N TRP A 604 25.10 5.06 16.89
CA TRP A 604 24.50 5.49 15.60
C TRP A 604 22.98 5.64 15.64
N GLY A 605 22.31 5.13 16.68
CA GLY A 605 20.86 5.07 16.75
C GLY A 605 20.24 6.36 17.29
N VAL A 606 19.16 6.81 16.65
CA VAL A 606 18.44 8.03 17.03
C VAL A 606 17.31 7.69 17.98
N ARG A 607 17.64 7.36 19.22
CA ARG A 607 16.62 7.06 20.26
C ARG A 607 15.63 8.22 20.41
N ARG A 608 14.43 7.96 20.92
CA ARG A 608 13.43 9.01 21.21
C ARG A 608 13.96 10.18 22.05
N THR A 609 14.92 9.90 22.94
CA THR A 609 15.59 10.89 23.82
C THR A 609 16.84 11.54 23.19
N HIS A 610 17.11 11.28 21.91
CA HIS A 610 18.26 11.84 21.21
C HIS A 610 18.09 13.35 21.03
N ARG A 611 19.10 14.15 21.40
CA ARG A 611 18.98 15.62 21.39
C ARG A 611 18.61 16.20 20.03
N ARG A 612 19.03 15.55 18.94
CA ARG A 612 18.71 15.91 17.55
C ARG A 612 17.54 15.12 16.94
N PHE A 613 16.68 14.49 17.74
CA PHE A 613 15.61 13.62 17.23
C PHE A 613 14.73 14.33 16.18
N TRP A 614 14.25 15.54 16.50
CA TRP A 614 13.41 16.32 15.60
C TRP A 614 14.16 16.83 14.37
N GLU A 615 15.38 17.34 14.55
CA GLU A 615 16.25 17.79 13.45
C GLU A 615 16.45 16.67 12.42
N ILE A 616 16.81 15.47 12.88
CA ILE A 616 17.07 14.33 11.99
C ILE A 616 15.78 13.86 11.30
N LEU A 617 14.66 13.76 12.03
CA LEU A 617 13.38 13.36 11.44
C LEU A 617 12.90 14.37 10.38
N GLN A 618 13.00 15.66 10.68
CA GLN A 618 12.62 16.74 9.77
C GLN A 618 13.56 16.79 8.55
N ASP A 619 14.85 16.53 8.74
CA ASP A 619 15.82 16.46 7.65
C ASP A 619 15.52 15.31 6.68
N ILE A 620 15.08 14.16 7.19
CA ILE A 620 14.62 13.03 6.37
C ILE A 620 13.33 13.41 5.62
N THR A 621 12.39 14.11 6.25
CA THR A 621 11.20 14.65 5.57
C THR A 621 11.57 15.65 4.48
N ALA A 622 12.52 16.55 4.75
CA ALA A 622 13.02 17.52 3.78
C ALA A 622 13.72 16.82 2.60
N TRP A 623 14.51 15.78 2.88
CA TRP A 623 15.12 14.96 1.83
C TRP A 623 14.05 14.32 0.93
N GLN A 624 12.94 13.81 1.49
CA GLN A 624 11.83 13.30 0.69
C GLN A 624 11.19 14.40 -0.16
N LEU A 625 11.02 15.60 0.38
CA LEU A 625 10.47 16.74 -0.36
C LEU A 625 11.37 17.18 -1.52
N GLU A 626 12.68 17.12 -1.34
CA GLU A 626 13.69 17.43 -2.36
C GLU A 626 13.69 16.41 -3.52
N HIS A 627 13.49 15.12 -3.23
CA HIS A 627 13.67 14.03 -4.21
C HIS A 627 12.35 13.43 -4.73
N GLN A 628 11.30 13.45 -3.92
CA GLN A 628 9.98 12.86 -4.19
C GLN A 628 8.85 13.78 -3.67
N PRO A 629 8.77 15.04 -4.14
CA PRO A 629 7.88 16.04 -3.59
C PRO A 629 6.40 15.64 -3.56
N LEU A 630 5.94 14.91 -4.58
CA LEU A 630 4.57 14.41 -4.65
C LEU A 630 4.23 13.34 -3.60
N GLN A 631 5.22 12.67 -3.02
CA GLN A 631 4.99 11.67 -1.95
C GLN A 631 5.26 12.23 -0.56
N ALA A 632 5.90 13.39 -0.47
CA ALA A 632 6.38 13.95 0.77
C ALA A 632 5.25 14.29 1.74
N GLY A 633 5.47 13.96 3.01
CA GLY A 633 4.55 14.28 4.09
C GLY A 633 5.19 13.99 5.44
N ILE A 634 4.57 14.49 6.51
CA ILE A 634 5.05 14.26 7.87
C ILE A 634 4.95 12.76 8.19
N PHE A 635 6.04 12.17 8.67
CA PHE A 635 6.09 10.77 9.12
C PHE A 635 5.45 10.60 10.50
N ASP A 636 4.84 9.44 10.72
CA ASP A 636 4.19 9.13 11.99
C ASP A 636 5.11 8.27 12.87
N ILE A 637 5.45 8.79 14.05
CA ILE A 637 6.35 8.17 15.04
C ILE A 637 5.62 7.34 16.12
N ASN A 638 4.33 7.05 15.93
CA ASN A 638 3.56 6.23 16.87
C ASN A 638 4.04 4.77 16.99
N ARG A 639 4.81 4.27 16.00
CA ARG A 639 5.42 2.93 15.97
C ARG A 639 6.94 2.96 16.17
N TYR A 640 7.47 4.07 16.69
CA TYR A 640 8.90 4.22 16.91
C TYR A 640 9.36 3.44 18.16
N ASN A 641 10.27 2.49 17.97
CA ASN A 641 10.75 1.56 18.98
C ASN A 641 11.63 2.25 20.02
N ASN A 642 11.60 1.72 21.26
CA ASN A 642 12.48 2.11 22.35
C ASN A 642 13.74 1.22 22.38
N LEU A 643 14.48 1.17 21.27
CA LEU A 643 15.76 0.46 21.18
C LEU A 643 16.83 1.18 21.98
#